data_AF-Q5M6M2-F1
#
_entry.id   AF-Q5M6M2-F1
#
_cell.length_a   1.000
_cell.length_b   1.000
_cell.length_c   1.000
_cell.angle_alpha   90.00
_cell.angle_beta   90.00
_cell.angle_gamma   90.00
#
_symmetry.space_group_name_H-M   'P 1'
#
loop_
_entity.id
_entity.type
_entity.pdbx_description
1 polymer ?
#
loop_
_entity_poly.entity_id
_entity_poly.type
_entity_poly.pdbx_seq_one_letter_code
_entity_poly.pdbx_strand_id
1 'polypeptide(L)'
;MKTVGVVIPIYNVEKYLRECLDSVVNQTYKNLQVVLVNDGSTDENSLNIAKEYTLKDERFILFDKENGGQSTARNVGIEFFSKEYDFKNITQELKENSLVEFKLDNEDNPYNIYKIYKSSNFFKNKDELLNFKAPDIDYIIFLDSDDYWELNCIEECVPRMDGVEVVWFDNKAFDYEIKTIYPTSKTFMECFNYNIKNKQINGNTWFDECRKNNITSIWIAVMEMIDFAYLKTLKLKFLDGVLYEDNLFGTLLFLNVKKLYVLDKKLYNNRIRANSTMCHDNNLSFENLAPFFRILSNDFLDPYDAREYIKLHSWTCMTFVLLLMYVNKFKNKENLEKIRFFLFSYKDILFENIKLNQDPWAIKDKIDIINFFVNNKFKDNKYQFNTNLYGTAKQRIQNQLCYKLGQTMIINSKSIIGILFMPIYLLSTFLNYKQDQKIYHQKIKKDPTLKLPPLENYPDYQEALKYKEHLSYKLGKILLESFKTWHKGGLFKFPFLAKGVKKRSKVALTSKECNLEEDEIFFKERHKAIFNYIPDFKHPQTFNEKLVFRMLYDRSPLYTFLADKLKMRIFIQQILSQFDESNIFDNNSVLFQDIDKIQDKILNTNICEYLPKLYAIYDDIYDIDFDILPESFVLKTNHDCGGYVIVEDKIKFLRDIDLFSSSMQKLHNHLHSNYYYLSREWHYKDIKPKIFAEELLIDKNGKLADTYKFHIFDHKNLNNNYIQVTTDRFNNYQRFIMDSNWNIAPFNFTYEVSKDKLPNRPSEFEKMFEISLKLSKMFDYVRVDLYCIDNRIYIGELTFTHGAAGEKLNPNCWDKKLGKLWNIRKLSDVAK
;
A
#
# COMPACT_ATOMS: atom_id res chain seq x y z
N MET A 1 -44.86 12.67 -21.79
CA MET A 1 -44.47 12.43 -20.39
C MET A 1 -43.53 11.23 -20.38
N LYS A 2 -42.44 11.25 -19.60
CA LYS A 2 -41.45 10.16 -19.58
C LYS A 2 -41.98 8.94 -18.81
N THR A 3 -41.70 7.72 -19.22
CA THR A 3 -42.14 6.52 -18.48
C THR A 3 -41.04 6.03 -17.57
N VAL A 4 -41.33 5.81 -16.28
CA VAL A 4 -40.35 5.35 -15.29
C VAL A 4 -40.64 3.90 -14.90
N GLY A 5 -39.69 3.01 -15.13
CA GLY A 5 -39.68 1.64 -14.63
C GLY A 5 -39.21 1.59 -13.17
N VAL A 6 -39.98 0.94 -12.31
CA VAL A 6 -39.66 0.73 -10.90
C VAL A 6 -39.47 -0.77 -10.67
N VAL A 7 -38.40 -1.18 -10.00
CA VAL A 7 -38.14 -2.59 -9.68
C VAL A 7 -38.03 -2.77 -8.17
N ILE A 8 -38.82 -3.68 -7.61
CA ILE A 8 -38.92 -3.92 -6.16
C ILE A 8 -38.69 -5.41 -5.87
N PRO A 9 -37.54 -5.79 -5.28
CA PRO A 9 -37.30 -7.15 -4.82
C PRO A 9 -38.02 -7.41 -3.49
N ILE A 10 -38.72 -8.54 -3.37
CA ILE A 10 -39.56 -8.89 -2.21
C ILE A 10 -39.09 -10.23 -1.64
N TYR A 11 -38.68 -10.23 -0.37
CA TYR A 11 -38.37 -11.45 0.37
C TYR A 11 -38.68 -11.31 1.86
N ASN A 12 -39.72 -11.97 2.34
CA ASN A 12 -40.10 -12.04 3.77
C ASN A 12 -40.25 -10.66 4.45
N VAL A 13 -41.00 -9.76 3.82
CA VAL A 13 -41.18 -8.35 4.23
C VAL A 13 -42.64 -7.97 4.48
N GLU A 14 -43.51 -8.94 4.79
CA GLU A 14 -44.96 -8.71 4.93
C GLU A 14 -45.33 -7.52 5.84
N LYS A 15 -44.51 -7.26 6.86
CA LYS A 15 -44.70 -6.16 7.83
C LYS A 15 -44.48 -4.77 7.24
N TYR A 16 -43.71 -4.65 6.17
CA TYR A 16 -43.22 -3.39 5.61
C TYR A 16 -43.71 -3.15 4.18
N LEU A 17 -44.00 -4.24 3.45
CA LEU A 17 -44.28 -4.21 2.02
C LEU A 17 -45.44 -3.28 1.65
N ARG A 18 -46.51 -3.20 2.44
CA ARG A 18 -47.63 -2.30 2.14
C ARG A 18 -47.20 -0.83 2.13
N GLU A 19 -46.41 -0.40 3.10
CA GLU A 19 -45.92 0.98 3.19
C GLU A 19 -45.01 1.32 1.99
N CYS A 20 -44.13 0.39 1.62
CA CYS A 20 -43.32 0.48 0.40
C CYS A 20 -44.22 0.69 -0.83
N LEU A 21 -45.17 -0.21 -1.07
CA LEU A 21 -46.03 -0.19 -2.26
C LEU A 21 -46.97 1.02 -2.28
N ASP A 22 -47.53 1.41 -1.14
CA ASP A 22 -48.35 2.63 -1.01
C ASP A 22 -47.54 3.88 -1.37
N SER A 23 -46.25 3.95 -1.02
CA SER A 23 -45.40 5.08 -1.41
C SER A 23 -45.19 5.19 -2.92
N VAL A 24 -45.25 4.06 -3.64
CA VAL A 24 -45.15 4.00 -5.12
C VAL A 24 -46.49 4.31 -5.76
N VAL A 25 -47.58 3.71 -5.28
CA VAL A 25 -48.94 3.94 -5.79
C VAL A 25 -49.29 5.42 -5.72
N ASN A 26 -48.94 6.06 -4.60
CA ASN A 26 -49.28 7.44 -4.28
C ASN A 26 -48.27 8.48 -4.79
N GLN A 27 -47.23 8.10 -5.55
CA GLN A 27 -46.34 9.07 -6.18
C GLN A 27 -47.12 10.13 -6.95
N THR A 28 -46.71 11.39 -6.83
CA THR A 28 -47.32 12.53 -7.52
C THR A 28 -47.13 12.41 -9.04
N TYR A 29 -45.99 11.90 -9.49
CA TYR A 29 -45.76 11.51 -10.87
C TYR A 29 -46.43 10.16 -11.19
N LYS A 30 -47.33 10.12 -12.19
CA LYS A 30 -48.20 8.96 -12.42
C LYS A 30 -47.71 7.94 -13.45
N ASN A 31 -46.86 8.35 -14.40
CA ASN A 31 -46.46 7.52 -15.55
C ASN A 31 -45.36 6.51 -15.18
N LEU A 32 -45.74 5.48 -14.41
CA LEU A 32 -44.86 4.43 -13.88
C LEU A 32 -45.20 3.06 -14.49
N GLN A 33 -44.21 2.19 -14.57
CA GLN A 33 -44.34 0.75 -14.79
C GLN A 33 -43.61 0.04 -13.67
N VAL A 34 -44.28 -0.80 -12.89
CA VAL A 34 -43.72 -1.34 -11.64
C VAL A 34 -43.58 -2.86 -11.74
N VAL A 35 -42.37 -3.36 -11.51
CA VAL A 35 -42.05 -4.79 -11.45
C VAL A 35 -41.81 -5.17 -10.01
N LEU A 36 -42.71 -5.99 -9.48
CA LEU A 36 -42.52 -6.69 -8.22
C LEU A 36 -41.87 -8.03 -8.51
N VAL A 37 -40.84 -8.38 -7.75
CA VAL A 37 -40.20 -9.69 -7.87
C VAL A 37 -40.22 -10.37 -6.52
N ASN A 38 -41.15 -11.31 -6.32
CA ASN A 38 -41.15 -12.21 -5.18
C ASN A 38 -40.00 -13.20 -5.33
N ASP A 39 -38.98 -13.01 -4.52
CA ASP A 39 -37.75 -13.80 -4.49
C ASP A 39 -37.90 -15.00 -3.55
N GLY A 40 -38.95 -15.81 -3.75
CA GLY A 40 -39.19 -17.01 -2.97
C GLY A 40 -39.55 -16.76 -1.51
N SER A 41 -40.37 -15.73 -1.21
CA SER A 41 -40.86 -15.49 0.16
C SER A 41 -41.55 -16.72 0.74
N THR A 42 -41.27 -17.00 2.01
CA THR A 42 -41.82 -18.10 2.81
C THR A 42 -42.69 -17.60 3.97
N ASP A 43 -42.79 -16.29 4.17
CA ASP A 43 -43.75 -15.70 5.10
C ASP A 43 -45.19 -15.87 4.60
N GLU A 44 -46.15 -15.58 5.48
CA GLU A 44 -47.56 -15.86 5.20
C GLU A 44 -48.13 -14.92 4.12
N ASN A 45 -47.68 -13.66 4.08
CA ASN A 45 -48.39 -12.61 3.35
C ASN A 45 -47.61 -11.88 2.26
N SER A 46 -46.28 -11.94 2.14
CA SER A 46 -45.55 -11.09 1.16
C SER A 46 -46.04 -11.32 -0.28
N LEU A 47 -46.18 -12.58 -0.70
CA LEU A 47 -46.67 -12.93 -2.04
C LEU A 47 -48.13 -12.49 -2.25
N ASN A 48 -48.98 -12.64 -1.24
CA ASN A 48 -50.40 -12.27 -1.32
C ASN A 48 -50.58 -10.75 -1.40
N ILE A 49 -49.79 -9.99 -0.64
CA ILE A 49 -49.75 -8.52 -0.73
C ILE A 49 -49.29 -8.12 -2.14
N ALA A 50 -48.22 -8.71 -2.68
CA ALA A 50 -47.76 -8.38 -4.03
C ALA A 50 -48.83 -8.68 -5.11
N LYS A 51 -49.57 -9.79 -4.98
CA LYS A 51 -50.70 -10.13 -5.84
C LYS A 51 -51.84 -9.12 -5.73
N GLU A 52 -52.18 -8.70 -4.52
CA GLU A 52 -53.21 -7.68 -4.26
C GLU A 52 -52.89 -6.38 -4.99
N TYR A 53 -51.67 -5.86 -4.86
CA TYR A 53 -51.26 -4.62 -5.54
C TYR A 53 -51.17 -4.79 -7.06
N THR A 54 -50.71 -5.95 -7.53
CA THR A 54 -50.69 -6.27 -8.97
C THR A 54 -52.08 -6.30 -9.56
N LEU A 55 -53.09 -6.72 -8.80
CA LEU A 55 -54.48 -6.71 -9.22
C LEU A 55 -55.07 -5.29 -9.20
N LYS A 56 -54.81 -4.56 -8.11
CA LYS A 56 -55.39 -3.24 -7.81
C LYS A 56 -54.88 -2.13 -8.73
N ASP A 57 -53.64 -2.21 -9.19
CA ASP A 57 -53.00 -1.16 -9.98
C ASP A 57 -52.39 -1.73 -11.26
N GLU A 58 -52.95 -1.34 -12.41
CA GLU A 58 -52.55 -1.86 -13.73
C GLU A 58 -51.10 -1.56 -14.09
N ARG A 59 -50.41 -0.64 -13.39
CA ARG A 59 -48.99 -0.36 -13.61
C ARG A 59 -48.09 -1.48 -13.13
N PHE A 60 -48.59 -2.38 -12.28
CA PHE A 60 -47.81 -3.41 -11.62
C PHE A 60 -47.79 -4.72 -12.42
N ILE A 61 -46.66 -5.42 -12.36
CA ILE A 61 -46.49 -6.81 -12.79
C ILE A 61 -45.69 -7.54 -11.71
N LEU A 62 -46.04 -8.79 -11.44
CA LEU A 62 -45.39 -9.58 -10.40
C LEU A 62 -44.72 -10.81 -11.00
N PHE A 63 -43.44 -10.98 -10.72
CA PHE A 63 -42.67 -12.19 -10.99
C PHE A 63 -42.55 -12.99 -9.70
N ASP A 64 -42.89 -14.27 -9.74
CA ASP A 64 -42.75 -15.22 -8.64
C ASP A 64 -41.72 -16.28 -9.02
N LYS A 65 -40.61 -16.34 -8.28
CA LYS A 65 -39.45 -17.14 -8.61
C LYS A 65 -38.79 -17.78 -7.39
N GLU A 66 -37.85 -18.68 -7.63
CA GLU A 66 -36.98 -19.23 -6.58
C GLU A 66 -36.16 -18.14 -5.88
N ASN A 67 -35.85 -18.34 -4.60
CA ASN A 67 -34.98 -17.44 -3.86
C ASN A 67 -33.54 -17.50 -4.40
N GLY A 68 -33.06 -16.39 -4.97
CA GLY A 68 -31.71 -16.24 -5.47
C GLY A 68 -30.99 -14.99 -4.93
N GLY A 69 -31.65 -14.20 -4.08
CA GLY A 69 -31.12 -12.96 -3.52
C GLY A 69 -31.52 -11.72 -4.32
N GLN A 70 -31.28 -10.54 -3.73
CA GLN A 70 -31.74 -9.26 -4.26
C GLN A 70 -31.18 -8.94 -5.66
N SER A 71 -29.94 -9.33 -5.97
CA SER A 71 -29.34 -9.17 -7.29
C SER A 71 -30.18 -9.81 -8.40
N THR A 72 -30.53 -11.09 -8.22
CA THR A 72 -31.35 -11.84 -9.20
C THR A 72 -32.71 -11.17 -9.39
N ALA A 73 -33.33 -10.68 -8.31
CA ALA A 73 -34.62 -10.03 -8.36
C ALA A 73 -34.56 -8.67 -9.10
N ARG A 74 -33.52 -7.86 -8.87
CA ARG A 74 -33.32 -6.62 -9.63
C ARG A 74 -33.02 -6.89 -11.10
N ASN A 75 -32.25 -7.94 -11.39
CA ASN A 75 -31.91 -8.36 -12.76
C ASN A 75 -33.14 -8.81 -13.56
N VAL A 76 -34.08 -9.55 -12.95
CA VAL A 76 -35.39 -9.87 -13.57
C VAL A 76 -36.10 -8.61 -14.06
N GLY A 77 -36.09 -7.54 -13.27
CA GLY A 77 -36.68 -6.26 -13.68
C GLY A 77 -35.95 -5.60 -14.85
N ILE A 78 -34.61 -5.58 -14.84
CA ILE A 78 -33.80 -5.04 -15.94
C ILE A 78 -34.05 -5.82 -17.24
N GLU A 79 -34.09 -7.15 -17.17
CA GLU A 79 -34.29 -8.04 -18.30
C GLU A 79 -35.72 -7.95 -18.86
N PHE A 80 -36.70 -7.85 -17.97
CA PHE A 80 -38.08 -7.59 -18.34
C PHE A 80 -38.19 -6.33 -19.19
N PHE A 81 -37.71 -5.18 -18.70
CA PHE A 81 -37.75 -3.93 -19.46
C PHE A 81 -36.85 -3.96 -20.71
N SER A 82 -35.82 -4.81 -20.73
CA SER A 82 -34.96 -5.02 -21.90
C SER A 82 -35.61 -5.91 -22.97
N LYS A 83 -36.80 -6.46 -22.70
CA LYS A 83 -37.53 -7.39 -23.57
C LYS A 83 -36.73 -8.67 -23.85
N GLU A 84 -36.01 -9.16 -22.85
CA GLU A 84 -35.25 -10.42 -22.93
C GLU A 84 -36.13 -11.67 -22.70
N TYR A 85 -37.39 -11.48 -22.30
CA TYR A 85 -38.35 -12.55 -22.06
C TYR A 85 -39.48 -12.59 -23.09
N ASP A 86 -39.79 -13.81 -23.52
CA ASP A 86 -41.04 -14.14 -24.22
C ASP A 86 -42.02 -14.78 -23.25
N PHE A 87 -43.30 -14.43 -23.37
CA PHE A 87 -44.34 -14.82 -22.41
C PHE A 87 -45.33 -15.79 -23.03
N LYS A 88 -45.59 -16.89 -22.32
CA LYS A 88 -46.66 -17.83 -22.60
C LYS A 88 -47.79 -17.62 -21.61
N ASN A 89 -48.94 -17.18 -22.10
CA ASN A 89 -50.16 -17.15 -21.29
C ASN A 89 -50.58 -18.59 -20.92
N ILE A 90 -50.81 -18.84 -19.63
CA ILE A 90 -51.28 -20.12 -19.11
C ILE A 90 -52.67 -20.04 -18.47
N THR A 91 -53.30 -18.86 -18.51
CA THR A 91 -54.66 -18.64 -18.04
C THR A 91 -55.65 -19.16 -19.08
N GLN A 92 -56.47 -20.14 -18.69
CA GLN A 92 -57.43 -20.79 -19.59
C GLN A 92 -58.70 -19.95 -19.80
N GLU A 93 -59.16 -19.24 -18.77
CA GLU A 93 -60.37 -18.41 -18.80
C GLU A 93 -60.05 -17.02 -18.24
N LEU A 94 -60.28 -15.98 -19.06
CA LEU A 94 -60.08 -14.59 -18.65
C LEU A 94 -61.30 -14.12 -17.85
N LYS A 95 -61.12 -13.83 -16.56
CA LYS A 95 -62.15 -13.25 -15.69
C LYS A 95 -61.87 -11.76 -15.49
N GLU A 96 -62.92 -10.96 -15.42
CA GLU A 96 -62.78 -9.53 -15.12
C GLU A 96 -62.25 -9.35 -13.69
N ASN A 97 -61.37 -8.36 -13.50
CA ASN A 97 -60.74 -8.09 -12.21
C ASN A 97 -60.07 -9.32 -11.56
N SER A 98 -59.43 -10.15 -12.37
CA SER A 98 -58.55 -11.26 -11.93
C SER A 98 -57.10 -11.03 -12.35
N LEU A 99 -56.19 -11.85 -11.79
CA LEU A 99 -54.81 -11.94 -12.27
C LEU A 99 -54.74 -12.90 -13.47
N VAL A 100 -54.02 -12.49 -14.50
CA VAL A 100 -53.59 -13.32 -15.62
C VAL A 100 -52.22 -13.89 -15.29
N GLU A 101 -52.09 -15.19 -15.41
CA GLU A 101 -50.85 -15.94 -15.20
C GLU A 101 -50.12 -16.21 -16.53
N PHE A 102 -48.82 -15.95 -16.53
CA PHE A 102 -47.88 -16.27 -17.59
C PHE A 102 -46.74 -17.15 -17.06
N LYS A 103 -46.07 -17.82 -17.99
CA LYS A 103 -44.74 -18.42 -17.82
C LYS A 103 -43.81 -17.89 -18.91
N LEU A 104 -42.52 -18.08 -18.75
CA LEU A 104 -41.58 -17.86 -19.85
C LEU A 104 -41.82 -18.90 -20.96
N ASP A 105 -41.78 -18.48 -22.22
CA ASP A 105 -42.04 -19.33 -23.40
C ASP A 105 -40.76 -19.99 -23.97
N ASN A 106 -39.59 -19.66 -23.42
CA ASN A 106 -38.30 -20.24 -23.79
C ASN A 106 -37.83 -21.25 -22.74
N GLU A 107 -36.94 -22.17 -23.15
CA GLU A 107 -36.31 -23.14 -22.24
C GLU A 107 -35.31 -22.46 -21.27
N ASP A 108 -34.86 -21.25 -21.59
CA ASP A 108 -33.91 -20.48 -20.80
C ASP A 108 -34.62 -19.69 -19.70
N ASN A 109 -34.71 -20.28 -18.50
CA ASN A 109 -35.26 -19.69 -17.29
C ASN A 109 -34.18 -19.58 -16.20
N PRO A 110 -33.21 -18.66 -16.33
CA PRO A 110 -32.01 -18.63 -15.49
C PRO A 110 -32.30 -18.36 -14.01
N TYR A 111 -33.49 -17.80 -13.70
CA TYR A 111 -33.91 -17.42 -12.36
C TYR A 111 -35.00 -18.31 -11.79
N ASN A 112 -35.31 -19.44 -12.43
CA ASN A 112 -36.38 -20.35 -12.01
C ASN A 112 -37.70 -19.61 -11.70
N ILE A 113 -38.11 -18.72 -12.62
CA ILE A 113 -39.39 -18.01 -12.54
C ILE A 113 -40.52 -19.02 -12.72
N TYR A 114 -41.34 -19.17 -11.69
CA TYR A 114 -42.45 -20.13 -11.65
C TYR A 114 -43.67 -19.59 -12.39
N LYS A 115 -44.02 -18.33 -12.08
CA LYS A 115 -45.22 -17.66 -12.57
C LYS A 115 -45.02 -16.16 -12.65
N ILE A 116 -45.71 -15.54 -13.59
CA ILE A 116 -45.76 -14.10 -13.77
C ILE A 116 -47.23 -13.68 -13.75
N TYR A 117 -47.54 -12.62 -13.03
CA TYR A 117 -48.90 -12.15 -12.80
C TYR A 117 -49.10 -10.74 -13.33
N LYS A 118 -50.18 -10.52 -14.07
CA LYS A 118 -50.61 -9.21 -14.54
C LYS A 118 -52.11 -9.04 -14.34
N SER A 119 -52.58 -7.84 -13.98
CA SER A 119 -54.02 -7.58 -13.89
C SER A 119 -54.69 -7.79 -15.25
N SER A 120 -55.83 -8.49 -15.27
CA SER A 120 -56.70 -8.61 -16.45
C SER A 120 -57.15 -7.24 -16.97
N ASN A 121 -57.27 -6.25 -16.08
CA ASN A 121 -57.68 -4.88 -16.41
C ASN A 121 -56.69 -4.16 -17.35
N PHE A 122 -55.44 -4.65 -17.45
CA PHE A 122 -54.43 -4.09 -18.35
C PHE A 122 -54.72 -4.39 -19.84
N PHE A 123 -55.34 -5.52 -20.14
CA PHE A 123 -55.52 -6.00 -21.52
C PHE A 123 -56.84 -5.50 -22.09
N LYS A 124 -56.78 -4.74 -23.19
CA LYS A 124 -57.99 -4.19 -23.82
C LYS A 124 -58.67 -5.19 -24.74
N ASN A 125 -57.93 -6.17 -25.24
CA ASN A 125 -58.40 -7.18 -26.17
C ASN A 125 -57.56 -8.47 -26.06
N LYS A 126 -58.03 -9.53 -26.72
CA LYS A 126 -57.39 -10.86 -26.70
C LYS A 126 -56.02 -10.87 -27.39
N ASP A 127 -55.81 -10.02 -28.38
CA ASP A 127 -54.53 -9.98 -29.12
C ASP A 127 -53.41 -9.39 -28.27
N GLU A 128 -53.69 -8.38 -27.44
CA GLU A 128 -52.76 -7.83 -26.45
C GLU A 128 -52.39 -8.86 -25.38
N LEU A 129 -53.33 -9.72 -24.99
CA LEU A 129 -53.10 -10.82 -24.06
C LEU A 129 -52.20 -11.91 -24.66
N LEU A 130 -52.46 -12.31 -25.92
CA LEU A 130 -51.70 -13.36 -26.60
C LEU A 130 -50.29 -12.92 -27.01
N ASN A 131 -50.11 -11.63 -27.30
CA ASN A 131 -48.84 -11.06 -27.73
C ASN A 131 -48.28 -10.10 -26.67
N PHE A 132 -48.50 -10.40 -25.38
CA PHE A 132 -48.02 -9.57 -24.29
C PHE A 132 -46.50 -9.38 -24.38
N LYS A 133 -46.07 -8.12 -24.30
CA LYS A 133 -44.67 -7.73 -24.28
C LYS A 133 -44.44 -6.72 -23.17
N ALA A 134 -43.22 -6.69 -22.65
CA ALA A 134 -42.85 -5.70 -21.66
C ALA A 134 -43.00 -4.26 -22.23
N PRO A 135 -43.52 -3.32 -21.41
CA PRO A 135 -43.69 -1.93 -21.83
C PRO A 135 -42.34 -1.23 -22.01
N ASP A 136 -42.31 -0.23 -22.89
CA ASP A 136 -41.14 0.64 -23.04
C ASP A 136 -41.06 1.65 -21.88
N ILE A 137 -39.85 1.85 -21.36
CA ILE A 137 -39.55 2.83 -20.33
C ILE A 137 -38.42 3.76 -20.79
N ASP A 138 -38.46 5.01 -20.32
CA ASP A 138 -37.38 5.97 -20.52
C ASP A 138 -36.32 5.83 -19.42
N TYR A 139 -36.75 5.72 -18.16
CA TYR A 139 -35.88 5.70 -16.98
C TYR A 139 -36.17 4.49 -16.10
N ILE A 140 -35.18 4.02 -15.34
CA ILE A 140 -35.34 2.93 -14.36
C ILE A 140 -34.85 3.37 -12.98
N ILE A 141 -35.49 2.87 -11.92
CA ILE A 141 -35.16 3.12 -10.51
C ILE A 141 -35.50 1.89 -9.65
N PHE A 142 -34.74 1.68 -8.57
CA PHE A 142 -34.90 0.56 -7.65
C PHE A 142 -35.39 1.03 -6.27
N LEU A 143 -36.20 0.21 -5.60
CA LEU A 143 -36.68 0.45 -4.24
C LEU A 143 -36.69 -0.85 -3.46
N ASP A 144 -36.09 -0.87 -2.28
CA ASP A 144 -36.14 -2.03 -1.39
C ASP A 144 -37.51 -2.11 -0.72
N SER A 145 -38.00 -3.34 -0.55
CA SER A 145 -39.39 -3.61 -0.18
C SER A 145 -39.72 -3.36 1.30
N ASP A 146 -38.72 -3.07 2.12
CA ASP A 146 -38.85 -2.62 3.50
C ASP A 146 -38.63 -1.12 3.70
N ASP A 147 -38.33 -0.38 2.62
CA ASP A 147 -38.13 1.06 2.59
C ASP A 147 -39.29 1.76 1.87
N TYR A 148 -39.24 3.10 1.77
CA TYR A 148 -40.23 3.87 1.02
C TYR A 148 -39.69 5.22 0.53
N TRP A 149 -40.37 5.78 -0.47
CA TRP A 149 -40.06 7.10 -1.00
C TRP A 149 -40.94 8.21 -0.41
N GLU A 150 -40.42 9.44 -0.44
CA GLU A 150 -41.25 10.64 -0.37
C GLU A 150 -42.19 10.72 -1.58
N LEU A 151 -43.41 11.25 -1.42
CA LEU A 151 -44.45 11.25 -2.47
C LEU A 151 -44.09 12.04 -3.74
N ASN A 152 -43.09 12.92 -3.67
CA ASN A 152 -42.57 13.70 -4.79
C ASN A 152 -41.24 13.17 -5.33
N CYS A 153 -40.77 12.00 -4.91
CA CYS A 153 -39.47 11.45 -5.32
C CYS A 153 -39.31 11.42 -6.85
N ILE A 154 -40.27 10.82 -7.56
CA ILE A 154 -40.21 10.71 -9.02
C ILE A 154 -40.42 12.06 -9.71
N GLU A 155 -41.32 12.89 -9.18
CA GLU A 155 -41.60 14.25 -9.69
C GLU A 155 -40.37 15.16 -9.62
N GLU A 156 -39.52 14.98 -8.60
CA GLU A 156 -38.27 15.73 -8.48
C GLU A 156 -37.18 15.21 -9.41
N CYS A 157 -37.13 13.89 -9.63
CA CYS A 157 -36.09 13.27 -10.46
C CYS A 157 -36.32 13.47 -11.96
N VAL A 158 -37.54 13.26 -12.45
CA VAL A 158 -37.86 13.25 -13.90
C VAL A 158 -37.43 14.54 -14.62
N PRO A 159 -37.72 15.76 -14.11
CA PRO A 159 -37.28 17.00 -14.77
C PRO A 159 -35.75 17.17 -14.80
N ARG A 160 -35.03 16.53 -13.88
CA ARG A 160 -33.56 16.63 -13.76
C ARG A 160 -32.81 15.60 -14.58
N MET A 161 -33.52 14.63 -15.16
CA MET A 161 -32.96 13.70 -16.13
C MET A 161 -32.66 14.37 -17.48
N ASP A 162 -33.19 15.58 -17.74
CA ASP A 162 -32.92 16.27 -19.00
C ASP A 162 -31.43 16.54 -19.21
N GLY A 163 -30.86 15.98 -20.27
CA GLY A 163 -29.45 16.12 -20.62
C GLY A 163 -28.47 15.37 -19.71
N VAL A 164 -28.92 14.45 -18.85
CA VAL A 164 -28.06 13.60 -18.01
C VAL A 164 -28.42 12.11 -18.13
N GLU A 165 -27.50 11.24 -17.78
CA GLU A 165 -27.68 9.78 -17.81
C GLU A 165 -28.15 9.23 -16.46
N VAL A 166 -27.85 9.95 -15.37
CA VAL A 166 -28.22 9.56 -14.00
C VAL A 166 -28.61 10.80 -13.18
N VAL A 167 -29.68 10.70 -12.41
CA VAL A 167 -29.98 11.60 -11.29
C VAL A 167 -29.72 10.84 -9.99
N TRP A 168 -28.86 11.38 -9.13
CA TRP A 168 -28.54 10.82 -7.83
C TRP A 168 -29.11 11.71 -6.72
N PHE A 169 -29.83 11.14 -5.76
CA PHE A 169 -30.42 11.85 -4.62
C PHE A 169 -30.00 11.23 -3.29
N ASP A 170 -30.41 11.83 -2.17
CA ASP A 170 -29.94 11.46 -0.84
C ASP A 170 -31.03 10.70 -0.04
N ASN A 171 -30.66 10.18 1.13
CA ASN A 171 -31.57 9.42 2.00
C ASN A 171 -31.69 9.95 3.44
N LYS A 172 -32.71 9.47 4.15
CA LYS A 172 -32.84 9.54 5.61
C LYS A 172 -32.80 8.12 6.17
N ALA A 173 -32.08 7.90 7.25
CA ALA A 173 -32.12 6.64 7.99
C ALA A 173 -32.94 6.81 9.26
N PHE A 174 -33.84 5.88 9.54
CA PHE A 174 -34.64 5.87 10.77
C PHE A 174 -34.69 4.46 11.37
N ASP A 175 -34.68 4.41 12.70
CA ASP A 175 -34.85 3.17 13.45
C ASP A 175 -36.33 2.83 13.54
N TYR A 176 -36.70 1.63 13.10
CA TYR A 176 -38.09 1.19 13.10
C TYR A 176 -38.64 0.95 14.51
N GLU A 177 -37.82 0.42 15.42
CA GLU A 177 -38.27 -0.02 16.74
C GLU A 177 -38.57 1.18 17.64
N ILE A 178 -37.72 2.20 17.59
CA ILE A 178 -37.89 3.42 18.40
C ILE A 178 -38.48 4.60 17.62
N LYS A 179 -38.73 4.45 16.31
CA LYS A 179 -39.28 5.50 15.42
C LYS A 179 -38.54 6.83 15.49
N THR A 180 -37.24 6.81 15.74
CA THR A 180 -36.40 8.02 15.76
C THR A 180 -35.43 8.01 14.58
N ILE A 181 -35.05 9.21 14.14
CA ILE A 181 -33.97 9.38 13.16
C ILE A 181 -32.70 8.84 13.81
N TYR A 182 -32.05 7.88 13.16
CA TYR A 182 -30.83 7.27 13.68
C TYR A 182 -29.69 8.30 13.62
N PRO A 183 -29.19 8.82 14.76
CA PRO A 183 -28.28 9.96 14.75
C PRO A 183 -26.84 9.46 14.84
N THR A 184 -26.24 8.90 13.78
CA THR A 184 -24.81 8.48 13.90
C THR A 184 -23.97 8.29 12.64
N SER A 185 -24.45 8.55 11.42
CA SER A 185 -23.55 8.58 10.26
C SER A 185 -23.95 9.66 9.25
N LYS A 186 -22.94 10.31 8.66
CA LYS A 186 -23.15 11.21 7.52
C LYS A 186 -23.73 10.39 6.36
N THR A 187 -24.68 10.94 5.62
CA THR A 187 -25.11 10.32 4.35
C THR A 187 -23.93 10.26 3.36
N PHE A 188 -24.07 9.45 2.32
CA PHE A 188 -23.04 9.36 1.28
C PHE A 188 -22.75 10.74 0.67
N MET A 189 -23.80 11.54 0.44
CA MET A 189 -23.65 12.89 -0.10
C MET A 189 -23.05 13.89 0.90
N GLU A 190 -23.32 13.72 2.20
CA GLU A 190 -22.72 14.52 3.28
C GLU A 190 -21.21 14.22 3.46
N CYS A 191 -20.76 13.02 3.11
CA CYS A 191 -19.33 12.66 3.10
C CYS A 191 -18.52 13.44 2.06
N PHE A 192 -19.16 14.02 1.04
CA PHE A 192 -18.53 14.87 0.03
C PHE A 192 -18.47 16.36 0.42
N ASN A 193 -18.75 16.70 1.68
CA ASN A 193 -18.72 18.07 2.21
C ASN A 193 -19.49 19.09 1.32
N TYR A 194 -20.61 18.67 0.74
CA TYR A 194 -21.53 19.53 -0.03
C TYR A 194 -20.97 20.13 -1.35
N ASN A 195 -19.76 19.78 -1.79
CA ASN A 195 -19.08 20.44 -2.93
C ASN A 195 -19.81 20.30 -4.28
N ILE A 196 -20.53 19.20 -4.47
CA ILE A 196 -21.13 18.79 -5.76
C ILE A 196 -22.66 18.89 -5.81
N LYS A 197 -23.30 19.38 -4.75
CA LYS A 197 -24.76 19.42 -4.60
C LYS A 197 -25.44 20.35 -5.60
N ASN A 198 -26.62 19.93 -6.07
CA ASN A 198 -27.48 20.65 -7.03
C ASN A 198 -26.74 21.07 -8.30
N LYS A 199 -25.86 20.20 -8.79
CA LYS A 199 -25.04 20.45 -9.97
C LYS A 199 -24.99 19.21 -10.85
N GLN A 200 -24.80 19.48 -12.13
CA GLN A 200 -24.39 18.46 -13.08
C GLN A 200 -22.89 18.24 -12.97
N ILE A 201 -22.48 17.01 -12.74
CA ILE A 201 -21.09 16.57 -12.75
C ILE A 201 -20.91 15.38 -13.71
N ASN A 202 -19.72 14.80 -13.76
CA ASN A 202 -19.45 13.58 -14.52
C ASN A 202 -18.82 12.51 -13.61
N GLY A 203 -18.68 11.29 -14.14
CA GLY A 203 -18.11 10.17 -13.40
C GLY A 203 -16.66 10.41 -12.92
N ASN A 204 -15.88 11.25 -13.60
CA ASN A 204 -14.54 11.62 -13.14
C ASN A 204 -14.59 12.50 -11.89
N THR A 205 -15.44 13.52 -11.90
CA THR A 205 -15.61 14.41 -10.74
C THR A 205 -16.15 13.64 -9.54
N TRP A 206 -17.13 12.75 -9.75
CA TRP A 206 -17.61 11.85 -8.70
C TRP A 206 -16.48 10.97 -8.15
N PHE A 207 -15.72 10.32 -9.04
CA PHE A 207 -14.59 9.48 -8.65
C PHE A 207 -13.51 10.27 -7.88
N ASP A 208 -13.22 11.50 -8.28
CA ASP A 208 -12.27 12.35 -7.58
C ASP A 208 -12.73 12.69 -6.16
N GLU A 209 -14.02 12.91 -5.95
CA GLU A 209 -14.57 13.10 -4.60
C GLU A 209 -14.54 11.81 -3.77
N CYS A 210 -14.83 10.64 -4.37
CA CYS A 210 -14.60 9.35 -3.70
C CYS A 210 -13.15 9.20 -3.26
N ARG A 211 -12.19 9.48 -4.16
CA ARG A 211 -10.75 9.37 -3.87
C ARG A 211 -10.29 10.34 -2.78
N LYS A 212 -10.73 11.60 -2.81
CA LYS A 212 -10.38 12.62 -1.81
C LYS A 212 -10.86 12.26 -0.41
N ASN A 213 -12.07 11.70 -0.32
CA ASN A 213 -12.73 11.38 0.94
C ASN A 213 -12.56 9.90 1.34
N ASN A 214 -11.74 9.14 0.60
CA ASN A 214 -11.50 7.71 0.79
C ASN A 214 -12.79 6.87 0.85
N ILE A 215 -13.76 7.20 -0.01
CA ILE A 215 -15.04 6.48 -0.11
C ILE A 215 -14.91 5.35 -1.13
N THR A 216 -15.14 4.12 -0.68
CA THR A 216 -14.89 2.90 -1.45
C THR A 216 -16.10 1.97 -1.48
N SER A 217 -16.97 2.02 -0.47
CA SER A 217 -18.24 1.30 -0.44
C SER A 217 -19.35 2.17 -1.05
N ILE A 218 -19.98 1.69 -2.12
CA ILE A 218 -20.90 2.46 -2.99
C ILE A 218 -22.31 1.86 -2.95
N TRP A 219 -23.03 2.07 -1.85
CA TRP A 219 -24.38 1.54 -1.63
C TRP A 219 -25.48 2.48 -2.15
N ILE A 220 -25.43 2.88 -3.43
CA ILE A 220 -26.31 3.95 -3.97
C ILE A 220 -27.39 3.48 -4.95
N ALA A 221 -27.49 2.18 -5.23
CA ALA A 221 -28.38 1.62 -6.26
C ALA A 221 -29.87 1.96 -6.08
N VAL A 222 -30.30 2.24 -4.85
CA VAL A 222 -31.69 2.62 -4.51
C VAL A 222 -31.93 4.14 -4.46
N MET A 223 -30.87 4.93 -4.66
CA MET A 223 -30.86 6.40 -4.59
C MET A 223 -30.60 7.05 -5.95
N GLU A 224 -30.83 6.33 -7.05
CA GLU A 224 -30.53 6.78 -8.40
C GLU A 224 -31.65 6.49 -9.40
N MET A 225 -31.93 7.45 -10.27
CA MET A 225 -32.74 7.27 -11.47
C MET A 225 -31.82 7.25 -12.68
N ILE A 226 -31.96 6.23 -13.53
CA ILE A 226 -31.02 5.93 -14.62
C ILE A 226 -31.74 6.01 -15.96
N ASP A 227 -31.11 6.63 -16.96
CA ASP A 227 -31.57 6.53 -18.34
C ASP A 227 -31.49 5.06 -18.83
N PHE A 228 -32.63 4.49 -19.19
CA PHE A 228 -32.71 3.06 -19.45
C PHE A 228 -32.06 2.68 -20.78
N ALA A 229 -32.09 3.57 -21.78
CA ALA A 229 -31.34 3.36 -23.01
C ALA A 229 -29.83 3.32 -22.72
N TYR A 230 -29.34 4.23 -21.89
CA TYR A 230 -27.95 4.26 -21.44
C TYR A 230 -27.58 2.99 -20.67
N LEU A 231 -28.39 2.54 -19.70
CA LEU A 231 -28.13 1.30 -18.95
C LEU A 231 -27.97 0.09 -19.88
N LYS A 232 -28.84 -0.03 -20.89
CA LYS A 232 -28.74 -1.09 -21.91
C LYS A 232 -27.44 -1.02 -22.73
N THR A 233 -26.93 0.19 -23.02
CA THR A 233 -25.63 0.31 -23.71
C THR A 233 -24.46 -0.20 -22.88
N LEU A 234 -24.55 -0.12 -21.54
CA LEU A 234 -23.54 -0.66 -20.64
C LEU A 234 -23.63 -2.18 -20.50
N LYS A 235 -24.81 -2.78 -20.74
CA LYS A 235 -25.11 -4.19 -20.43
C LYS A 235 -24.80 -4.53 -18.96
N LEU A 236 -25.12 -3.61 -18.06
CA LEU A 236 -24.82 -3.72 -16.64
C LEU A 236 -25.97 -4.44 -15.91
N LYS A 237 -25.62 -5.44 -15.09
CA LYS A 237 -26.51 -6.23 -14.23
C LYS A 237 -25.90 -6.31 -12.82
N PHE A 238 -26.71 -6.58 -11.80
CA PHE A 238 -26.23 -6.86 -10.45
C PHE A 238 -25.50 -8.22 -10.42
N LEU A 239 -24.49 -8.36 -9.56
CA LEU A 239 -23.76 -9.63 -9.45
C LEU A 239 -24.59 -10.62 -8.61
N ASP A 240 -24.91 -11.77 -9.21
CA ASP A 240 -25.67 -12.82 -8.53
C ASP A 240 -24.81 -13.59 -7.51
N GLY A 241 -25.44 -14.17 -6.48
CA GLY A 241 -24.77 -15.05 -5.50
C GLY A 241 -23.85 -14.35 -4.49
N VAL A 242 -23.94 -13.02 -4.34
CA VAL A 242 -23.13 -12.24 -3.38
C VAL A 242 -24.02 -11.33 -2.52
N LEU A 243 -23.51 -10.95 -1.35
CA LEU A 243 -23.97 -9.77 -0.60
C LEU A 243 -23.29 -8.51 -1.14
N TYR A 244 -23.88 -7.34 -0.86
CA TYR A 244 -23.33 -6.03 -1.21
C TYR A 244 -23.19 -5.83 -2.74
N GLU A 245 -24.04 -6.48 -3.52
CA GLU A 245 -24.06 -6.45 -4.99
C GLU A 245 -24.19 -5.03 -5.57
N ASP A 246 -24.84 -4.14 -4.81
CA ASP A 246 -25.06 -2.73 -5.09
C ASP A 246 -23.74 -1.96 -5.17
N ASN A 247 -22.73 -2.36 -4.38
CA ASN A 247 -21.41 -1.74 -4.37
C ASN A 247 -20.74 -1.88 -5.75
N LEU A 248 -20.81 -3.05 -6.36
CA LEU A 248 -20.23 -3.25 -7.70
C LEU A 248 -21.09 -2.59 -8.78
N PHE A 249 -22.41 -2.71 -8.71
CA PHE A 249 -23.33 -2.09 -9.68
C PHE A 249 -23.17 -0.57 -9.73
N GLY A 250 -23.30 0.10 -8.58
CA GLY A 250 -23.18 1.56 -8.47
C GLY A 250 -21.79 2.06 -8.87
N THR A 251 -20.73 1.34 -8.48
CA THR A 251 -19.36 1.65 -8.92
C THR A 251 -19.26 1.64 -10.45
N LEU A 252 -19.69 0.56 -11.10
CA LEU A 252 -19.55 0.43 -12.56
C LEU A 252 -20.44 1.43 -13.32
N LEU A 253 -21.63 1.73 -12.81
CA LEU A 253 -22.51 2.74 -13.39
C LEU A 253 -21.86 4.14 -13.36
N PHE A 254 -21.45 4.59 -12.16
CA PHE A 254 -20.94 5.96 -11.96
C PHE A 254 -19.54 6.16 -12.55
N LEU A 255 -18.75 5.10 -12.69
CA LEU A 255 -17.46 5.20 -13.40
C LEU A 255 -17.61 5.46 -14.90
N ASN A 256 -18.72 5.03 -15.51
CA ASN A 256 -18.98 5.17 -16.95
C ASN A 256 -19.84 6.39 -17.29
N VAL A 257 -20.53 6.98 -16.31
CA VAL A 257 -21.44 8.11 -16.53
C VAL A 257 -20.66 9.35 -17.00
N LYS A 258 -21.09 9.93 -18.11
CA LYS A 258 -20.56 11.18 -18.67
C LYS A 258 -21.23 12.39 -18.04
N LYS A 259 -22.51 12.28 -17.70
CA LYS A 259 -23.31 13.37 -17.15
C LYS A 259 -24.25 12.83 -16.09
N LEU A 260 -24.06 13.28 -14.86
CA LEU A 260 -24.93 12.95 -13.73
C LEU A 260 -25.38 14.22 -13.02
N TYR A 261 -26.60 14.25 -12.52
CA TYR A 261 -27.12 15.35 -11.73
C TYR A 261 -27.20 14.95 -10.25
N VAL A 262 -26.56 15.72 -9.37
CA VAL A 262 -26.61 15.49 -7.92
C VAL A 262 -27.73 16.33 -7.32
N LEU A 263 -28.82 15.69 -6.91
CA LEU A 263 -29.99 16.32 -6.29
C LEU A 263 -29.86 16.31 -4.76
N ASP A 264 -29.74 17.49 -4.15
CA ASP A 264 -29.67 17.63 -2.69
C ASP A 264 -31.05 17.56 -2.04
N LYS A 265 -31.72 16.43 -2.20
CA LYS A 265 -32.99 16.12 -1.53
C LYS A 265 -32.92 14.71 -0.97
N LYS A 266 -33.37 14.58 0.29
CA LYS A 266 -33.51 13.28 0.94
C LYS A 266 -34.87 12.70 0.60
N LEU A 267 -34.94 11.93 -0.50
CA LEU A 267 -36.18 11.41 -1.09
C LEU A 267 -36.42 9.91 -0.80
N TYR A 268 -35.40 9.24 -0.28
CA TYR A 268 -35.46 7.84 0.15
C TYR A 268 -35.45 7.75 1.68
N ASN A 269 -36.28 6.89 2.25
CA ASN A 269 -36.30 6.61 3.69
C ASN A 269 -35.83 5.17 3.94
N ASN A 270 -34.58 5.02 4.41
CA ASN A 270 -33.98 3.74 4.78
C ASN A 270 -34.42 3.34 6.20
N ARG A 271 -34.96 2.13 6.32
CA ARG A 271 -35.37 1.54 7.59
C ARG A 271 -34.26 0.68 8.17
N ILE A 272 -33.87 0.99 9.41
CA ILE A 272 -33.02 0.13 10.21
C ILE A 272 -33.92 -0.79 11.04
N ARG A 273 -33.74 -2.10 10.90
CA ARG A 273 -34.56 -3.13 11.57
C ARG A 273 -33.79 -4.44 11.80
N ALA A 274 -34.22 -5.22 12.79
CA ALA A 274 -33.75 -6.58 13.00
C ALA A 274 -34.08 -7.49 11.80
N ASN A 275 -33.31 -8.58 11.65
CA ASN A 275 -33.43 -9.55 10.55
C ASN A 275 -33.37 -8.91 9.14
N SER A 276 -32.69 -7.77 9.00
CA SER A 276 -32.24 -7.28 7.70
C SER A 276 -30.91 -7.95 7.34
N THR A 277 -30.68 -8.17 6.06
CA THR A 277 -29.42 -8.72 5.53
C THR A 277 -28.21 -7.86 5.94
N MET A 278 -28.44 -6.56 6.15
CA MET A 278 -27.42 -5.58 6.54
C MET A 278 -27.28 -5.35 8.05
N CYS A 279 -28.22 -5.85 8.87
CA CYS A 279 -28.20 -5.61 10.32
C CYS A 279 -27.53 -6.77 11.07
N HIS A 280 -26.61 -6.41 11.96
CA HIS A 280 -25.95 -7.33 12.89
C HIS A 280 -26.88 -7.60 14.07
N ASP A 281 -27.85 -8.50 13.88
CA ASP A 281 -28.61 -9.05 14.99
C ASP A 281 -27.69 -9.89 15.88
N ASN A 282 -27.85 -9.77 17.19
CA ASN A 282 -27.11 -10.55 18.20
C ASN A 282 -27.68 -11.98 18.36
N ASN A 283 -28.78 -12.31 17.68
CA ASN A 283 -29.44 -13.61 17.73
C ASN A 283 -29.43 -14.31 16.35
N LEU A 284 -28.24 -14.52 15.78
CA LEU A 284 -28.09 -15.19 14.49
C LEU A 284 -28.35 -16.71 14.59
N SER A 285 -29.14 -17.23 13.65
CA SER A 285 -29.32 -18.66 13.41
C SER A 285 -29.19 -18.98 11.91
N PHE A 286 -29.00 -20.25 11.54
CA PHE A 286 -28.94 -20.66 10.13
C PHE A 286 -30.25 -20.40 9.39
N GLU A 287 -31.39 -20.53 10.08
CA GLU A 287 -32.72 -20.21 9.53
C GLU A 287 -32.84 -18.72 9.20
N ASN A 288 -32.14 -17.86 9.93
CA ASN A 288 -32.11 -16.42 9.71
C ASN A 288 -31.06 -15.97 8.66
N LEU A 289 -30.24 -16.90 8.13
CA LEU A 289 -29.43 -16.62 6.94
C LEU A 289 -30.30 -16.62 5.68
N ALA A 290 -29.89 -15.83 4.68
CA ALA A 290 -30.55 -15.82 3.38
C ALA A 290 -30.63 -17.25 2.81
N PRO A 291 -31.79 -17.71 2.31
CA PRO A 291 -32.01 -19.12 1.96
C PRO A 291 -30.97 -19.71 1.03
N PHE A 292 -30.57 -18.96 0.00
CA PHE A 292 -29.55 -19.40 -0.94
C PHE A 292 -28.18 -19.64 -0.31
N PHE A 293 -27.91 -19.09 0.88
CA PHE A 293 -26.71 -19.36 1.67
C PHE A 293 -26.89 -20.40 2.78
N ARG A 294 -28.12 -20.87 3.04
CA ARG A 294 -28.38 -21.90 4.08
C ARG A 294 -27.66 -23.21 3.80
N ILE A 295 -27.27 -23.48 2.55
CA ILE A 295 -26.46 -24.66 2.22
C ILE A 295 -25.17 -24.76 3.07
N LEU A 296 -24.63 -23.62 3.52
CA LEU A 296 -23.48 -23.56 4.41
C LEU A 296 -23.74 -24.11 5.80
N SER A 297 -24.99 -24.36 6.21
CA SER A 297 -25.29 -25.06 7.47
C SER A 297 -24.79 -26.50 7.48
N ASN A 298 -24.50 -27.07 6.31
CA ASN A 298 -23.88 -28.40 6.19
C ASN A 298 -22.37 -28.34 6.41
N ASP A 299 -21.76 -27.18 6.19
CA ASP A 299 -20.31 -26.98 6.22
C ASP A 299 -19.84 -26.35 7.53
N PHE A 300 -20.63 -25.43 8.10
CA PHE A 300 -20.30 -24.68 9.31
C PHE A 300 -21.14 -25.11 10.52
N LEU A 301 -20.51 -25.18 11.70
CA LEU A 301 -21.18 -25.46 12.98
C LEU A 301 -21.79 -24.21 13.63
N ASP A 302 -21.19 -23.04 13.36
CA ASP A 302 -21.61 -21.75 13.90
C ASP A 302 -22.16 -20.85 12.77
N PRO A 303 -23.41 -20.35 12.86
CA PRO A 303 -23.96 -19.45 11.84
C PRO A 303 -23.24 -18.11 11.74
N TYR A 304 -22.50 -17.67 12.78
CA TYR A 304 -21.64 -16.48 12.71
C TYR A 304 -20.44 -16.71 11.79
N ASP A 305 -19.79 -17.87 11.89
CA ASP A 305 -18.70 -18.25 10.98
C ASP A 305 -19.19 -18.34 9.53
N ALA A 306 -20.37 -18.93 9.32
CA ALA A 306 -20.99 -19.00 8.00
C ALA A 306 -21.27 -17.59 7.43
N ARG A 307 -21.80 -16.67 8.25
CA ARG A 307 -22.05 -15.28 7.86
C ARG A 307 -20.77 -14.55 7.47
N GLU A 308 -19.70 -14.69 8.25
CA GLU A 308 -18.41 -14.07 7.92
C GLU A 308 -17.80 -14.68 6.65
N TYR A 309 -17.94 -16.00 6.46
CA TYR A 309 -17.53 -16.67 5.22
C TYR A 309 -18.31 -16.15 4.00
N ILE A 310 -19.63 -15.96 4.11
CA ILE A 310 -20.47 -15.37 3.04
C ILE A 310 -20.00 -13.96 2.69
N LYS A 311 -19.73 -13.12 3.69
CA LYS A 311 -19.20 -11.77 3.46
C LYS A 311 -17.87 -11.82 2.72
N LEU A 312 -16.96 -12.68 3.18
CA LEU A 312 -15.66 -12.86 2.54
C LEU A 312 -15.79 -13.38 1.10
N HIS A 313 -16.66 -14.35 0.85
CA HIS A 313 -17.01 -14.83 -0.49
C HIS A 313 -17.51 -13.69 -1.38
N SER A 314 -18.44 -12.89 -0.87
CA SER A 314 -19.06 -11.78 -1.59
C SER A 314 -18.03 -10.73 -2.00
N TRP A 315 -17.19 -10.28 -1.05
CA TRP A 315 -16.08 -9.39 -1.33
C TRP A 315 -15.07 -9.99 -2.30
N THR A 316 -14.79 -11.30 -2.20
CA THR A 316 -13.88 -12.01 -3.11
C THR A 316 -14.42 -12.01 -4.54
N CYS A 317 -15.69 -12.36 -4.74
CA CYS A 317 -16.34 -12.40 -6.04
C CYS A 317 -16.38 -11.01 -6.70
N MET A 318 -16.79 -9.97 -5.97
CA MET A 318 -16.78 -8.60 -6.51
C MET A 318 -15.36 -8.11 -6.87
N THR A 319 -14.39 -8.38 -6.01
CA THR A 319 -12.97 -8.06 -6.26
C THR A 319 -12.46 -8.79 -7.50
N PHE A 320 -12.84 -10.06 -7.67
CA PHE A 320 -12.46 -10.86 -8.83
C PHE A 320 -13.04 -10.31 -10.13
N VAL A 321 -14.30 -9.85 -10.13
CA VAL A 321 -14.91 -9.19 -11.30
C VAL A 321 -14.15 -7.92 -11.67
N LEU A 322 -13.83 -7.04 -10.71
CA LEU A 322 -13.02 -5.84 -10.95
C LEU A 322 -11.62 -6.20 -11.50
N LEU A 323 -11.01 -7.28 -11.00
CA LEU A 323 -9.74 -7.79 -11.50
C LEU A 323 -9.86 -8.27 -12.95
N LEU A 324 -10.88 -9.05 -13.30
CA LEU A 324 -11.11 -9.50 -14.68
C LEU A 324 -11.32 -8.32 -15.62
N MET A 325 -12.10 -7.32 -15.21
CA MET A 325 -12.31 -6.09 -16.00
C MET A 325 -10.99 -5.34 -16.21
N TYR A 326 -10.15 -5.27 -15.18
CA TYR A 326 -8.82 -4.68 -15.27
C TYR A 326 -7.91 -5.45 -16.24
N VAL A 327 -7.85 -6.78 -16.11
CA VAL A 327 -7.00 -7.66 -16.94
C VAL A 327 -7.44 -7.62 -18.41
N ASN A 328 -8.74 -7.61 -18.67
CA ASN A 328 -9.31 -7.55 -20.01
C ASN A 328 -9.22 -6.15 -20.66
N LYS A 329 -8.54 -5.19 -20.01
CA LYS A 329 -8.29 -3.82 -20.51
C LYS A 329 -9.57 -3.14 -21.01
N PHE A 330 -10.61 -3.09 -20.17
CA PHE A 330 -11.91 -2.53 -20.52
C PHE A 330 -11.79 -1.15 -21.21
N LYS A 331 -11.99 -1.13 -22.54
CA LYS A 331 -12.18 -0.06 -23.55
C LYS A 331 -11.49 1.33 -23.43
N ASN A 332 -11.03 1.79 -22.27
CA ASN A 332 -10.46 3.13 -22.05
C ASN A 332 -9.40 3.11 -20.91
N LYS A 333 -8.19 3.64 -21.17
CA LYS A 333 -7.12 3.77 -20.16
C LYS A 333 -7.54 4.56 -18.93
N GLU A 334 -8.44 5.54 -19.09
CA GLU A 334 -8.95 6.39 -18.01
C GLU A 334 -9.77 5.60 -16.98
N ASN A 335 -10.47 4.53 -17.40
CA ASN A 335 -11.27 3.70 -16.49
C ASN A 335 -10.41 2.68 -15.73
N LEU A 336 -9.20 2.36 -16.20
CA LEU A 336 -8.31 1.39 -15.53
C LEU A 336 -7.82 1.89 -14.17
N GLU A 337 -7.44 3.16 -14.05
CA GLU A 337 -7.01 3.74 -12.78
C GLU A 337 -8.15 3.77 -11.75
N LYS A 338 -9.37 4.02 -12.22
CA LYS A 338 -10.55 4.05 -11.37
C LYS A 338 -10.94 2.65 -10.88
N ILE A 339 -10.97 1.66 -11.79
CA ILE A 339 -11.16 0.25 -11.43
C ILE A 339 -10.10 -0.21 -10.44
N ARG A 340 -8.84 0.19 -10.66
CA ARG A 340 -7.73 -0.10 -9.75
C ARG A 340 -7.93 0.54 -8.38
N PHE A 341 -8.52 1.73 -8.28
CA PHE A 341 -8.81 2.34 -6.98
C PHE A 341 -9.74 1.47 -6.13
N PHE A 342 -10.89 1.07 -6.66
CA PHE A 342 -11.84 0.22 -5.96
C PHE A 342 -11.30 -1.19 -5.69
N LEU A 343 -10.55 -1.75 -6.65
CA LEU A 343 -9.95 -3.07 -6.51
C LEU A 343 -8.97 -3.17 -5.33
N PHE A 344 -8.15 -2.14 -5.12
CA PHE A 344 -7.26 -2.09 -3.95
C PHE A 344 -8.03 -1.97 -2.64
N SER A 345 -9.07 -1.13 -2.62
CA SER A 345 -9.87 -0.95 -1.43
C SER A 345 -10.65 -2.20 -1.05
N TYR A 346 -11.18 -2.94 -2.02
CA TYR A 346 -11.85 -4.21 -1.76
C TYR A 346 -10.87 -5.29 -1.31
N LYS A 347 -9.65 -5.28 -1.85
CA LYS A 347 -8.56 -6.14 -1.34
C LYS A 347 -8.28 -5.84 0.13
N ASP A 348 -8.12 -4.58 0.54
CA ASP A 348 -7.80 -4.24 1.92
C ASP A 348 -8.85 -4.79 2.90
N ILE A 349 -10.14 -4.73 2.53
CA ILE A 349 -11.25 -5.36 3.28
C ILE A 349 -11.09 -6.89 3.39
N LEU A 350 -10.58 -7.56 2.36
CA LEU A 350 -10.27 -8.99 2.42
C LEU A 350 -9.13 -9.28 3.41
N PHE A 351 -8.09 -8.45 3.48
CA PHE A 351 -6.90 -8.71 4.32
C PHE A 351 -7.14 -8.56 5.82
N GLU A 352 -8.02 -7.67 6.24
CA GLU A 352 -8.35 -7.47 7.66
C GLU A 352 -9.12 -8.67 8.25
N ASN A 353 -9.72 -9.51 7.40
CA ASN A 353 -10.69 -10.54 7.80
C ASN A 353 -10.27 -11.99 7.47
N ILE A 354 -9.04 -12.25 6.99
CA ILE A 354 -8.62 -13.63 6.67
C ILE A 354 -8.24 -14.39 7.95
N LYS A 355 -9.24 -15.06 8.54
CA LYS A 355 -9.08 -16.26 9.36
C LYS A 355 -10.02 -17.34 8.84
N LEU A 356 -9.58 -18.04 7.79
CA LEU A 356 -10.34 -19.14 7.20
C LEU A 356 -9.95 -20.45 7.88
N ASN A 357 -10.83 -20.97 8.75
CA ASN A 357 -10.68 -22.31 9.32
C ASN A 357 -11.25 -23.40 8.38
N GLN A 358 -12.23 -23.03 7.55
CA GLN A 358 -12.91 -23.90 6.58
C GLN A 358 -13.16 -23.12 5.29
N ASP A 359 -13.15 -23.80 4.14
CA ASP A 359 -13.31 -23.18 2.82
C ASP A 359 -14.13 -24.07 1.85
N PRO A 360 -15.43 -24.28 2.11
CA PRO A 360 -16.26 -25.20 1.32
C PRO A 360 -16.45 -24.78 -0.14
N TRP A 361 -16.32 -23.49 -0.47
CA TRP A 361 -16.43 -22.99 -1.84
C TRP A 361 -15.09 -22.65 -2.49
N ALA A 362 -13.98 -23.11 -1.91
CA ALA A 362 -12.62 -22.92 -2.43
C ALA A 362 -12.31 -21.45 -2.79
N ILE A 363 -12.78 -20.50 -1.97
CA ILE A 363 -12.54 -19.07 -2.22
C ILE A 363 -11.08 -18.69 -2.00
N LYS A 364 -10.31 -19.51 -1.27
CA LYS A 364 -8.88 -19.30 -1.06
C LYS A 364 -8.10 -19.25 -2.38
N ASP A 365 -8.41 -20.10 -3.36
CA ASP A 365 -7.75 -20.06 -4.67
C ASP A 365 -8.02 -18.73 -5.39
N LYS A 366 -9.25 -18.21 -5.29
CA LYS A 366 -9.60 -16.89 -5.84
C LYS A 366 -8.87 -15.77 -5.11
N ILE A 367 -8.79 -15.84 -3.78
CA ILE A 367 -8.04 -14.89 -2.95
C ILE A 367 -6.55 -14.94 -3.31
N ASP A 368 -5.98 -16.12 -3.52
CA ASP A 368 -4.59 -16.32 -3.90
C ASP A 368 -4.33 -15.80 -5.31
N ILE A 369 -5.25 -15.98 -6.26
CA ILE A 369 -5.19 -15.35 -7.60
C ILE A 369 -5.28 -13.83 -7.46
N ILE A 370 -6.23 -13.30 -6.69
CA ILE A 370 -6.35 -11.86 -6.43
C ILE A 370 -5.07 -11.34 -5.81
N ASN A 371 -4.48 -12.06 -4.86
CA ASN A 371 -3.24 -11.68 -4.20
C ASN A 371 -2.05 -11.77 -5.14
N PHE A 372 -1.96 -12.82 -5.93
CA PHE A 372 -0.94 -12.96 -6.96
C PHE A 372 -1.05 -11.82 -7.97
N PHE A 373 -2.23 -11.55 -8.53
CA PHE A 373 -2.42 -10.47 -9.48
C PHE A 373 -2.22 -9.10 -8.83
N VAL A 374 -2.69 -8.87 -7.61
CA VAL A 374 -2.52 -7.57 -6.98
C VAL A 374 -1.09 -7.34 -6.51
N ASN A 375 -0.47 -8.33 -5.91
CA ASN A 375 0.90 -8.22 -5.43
C ASN A 375 1.92 -8.34 -6.58
N ASN A 376 1.58 -8.96 -7.72
CA ASN A 376 2.51 -9.13 -8.86
C ASN A 376 2.20 -8.29 -10.10
N LYS A 377 0.93 -8.07 -10.48
CA LYS A 377 0.55 -7.16 -11.60
C LYS A 377 0.24 -5.74 -11.16
N PHE A 378 -0.28 -5.52 -9.95
CA PHE A 378 -0.41 -4.17 -9.38
C PHE A 378 0.81 -3.73 -8.57
N LYS A 379 1.95 -4.42 -8.72
CA LYS A 379 3.28 -3.78 -8.58
C LYS A 379 3.42 -2.54 -9.50
N ASP A 380 2.50 -2.36 -10.46
CA ASP A 380 2.28 -1.12 -11.22
C ASP A 380 0.86 -0.52 -11.04
N ASN A 381 0.83 0.80 -10.77
CA ASN A 381 -0.26 1.81 -10.90
C ASN A 381 -1.09 2.34 -9.69
N LYS A 382 -0.54 2.50 -8.47
CA LYS A 382 -1.07 3.48 -7.48
C LYS A 382 -1.48 4.77 -8.17
N TYR A 383 -0.64 5.67 -8.64
CA TYR A 383 -0.65 6.95 -7.88
C TYR A 383 0.00 6.72 -6.51
N GLN A 384 0.90 5.74 -6.45
CA GLN A 384 2.25 6.00 -6.08
C GLN A 384 3.02 5.87 -7.37
N PHE A 385 3.63 6.96 -7.77
CA PHE A 385 4.67 6.90 -8.76
C PHE A 385 5.75 5.98 -8.24
N ASN A 386 5.92 4.82 -8.87
CA ASN A 386 6.90 3.85 -8.42
C ASN A 386 8.29 4.35 -8.81
N THR A 387 8.89 5.16 -7.93
CA THR A 387 10.27 5.67 -8.04
C THR A 387 11.29 4.54 -8.16
N ASN A 388 10.93 3.33 -7.71
CA ASN A 388 11.79 2.15 -7.81
C ASN A 388 11.77 1.50 -9.21
N LEU A 389 10.68 1.65 -9.99
CA LEU A 389 10.59 1.07 -11.34
C LEU A 389 10.97 2.06 -12.45
N TYR A 390 10.45 3.29 -12.39
CA TYR A 390 10.64 4.29 -13.47
C TYR A 390 11.73 5.32 -13.17
N GLY A 391 12.33 5.24 -11.98
CA GLY A 391 13.17 6.29 -11.42
C GLY A 391 12.37 7.58 -11.15
N THR A 392 13.08 8.67 -10.89
CA THR A 392 12.52 10.02 -10.70
C THR A 392 12.64 10.85 -11.99
N ALA A 393 11.83 11.90 -12.17
CA ALA A 393 12.00 12.83 -13.30
C ALA A 393 13.35 13.53 -13.19
N LYS A 394 13.82 13.76 -11.97
CA LYS A 394 15.19 14.16 -11.68
C LYS A 394 16.19 13.19 -12.32
N GLN A 395 16.14 11.90 -12.00
CA GLN A 395 17.04 10.90 -12.59
C GLN A 395 16.91 10.85 -14.12
N ARG A 396 15.71 11.02 -14.68
CA ARG A 396 15.52 11.07 -16.14
C ARG A 396 16.11 12.30 -16.80
N ILE A 397 16.00 13.47 -16.18
CA ILE A 397 16.66 14.70 -16.63
C ILE A 397 18.18 14.56 -16.50
N GLN A 398 18.67 13.92 -15.44
CA GLN A 398 20.09 13.62 -15.23
C GLN A 398 20.62 12.59 -16.24
N ASN A 399 19.77 11.67 -16.70
CA ASN A 399 20.09 10.70 -17.75
C ASN A 399 19.98 11.26 -19.18
N GLN A 400 19.53 12.51 -19.36
CA GLN A 400 19.58 13.16 -20.66
C GLN A 400 21.03 13.42 -21.07
N LEU A 401 21.30 13.31 -22.38
CA LEU A 401 22.63 13.53 -22.94
C LEU A 401 23.24 14.88 -22.55
N CYS A 402 22.42 15.95 -22.52
CA CYS A 402 22.85 17.27 -22.10
C CYS A 402 23.44 17.24 -20.68
N TYR A 403 22.75 16.61 -19.74
CA TYR A 403 23.20 16.56 -18.35
C TYR A 403 24.45 15.69 -18.20
N LYS A 404 24.48 14.49 -18.79
CA LYS A 404 25.63 13.57 -18.75
C LYS A 404 26.91 14.21 -19.34
N LEU A 405 26.80 14.90 -20.48
CA LEU A 405 27.93 15.60 -21.10
C LEU A 405 28.43 16.74 -20.22
N GLY A 406 27.55 17.62 -19.73
CA GLY A 406 28.00 18.73 -18.88
C GLY A 406 28.54 18.28 -17.52
N GLN A 407 28.02 17.18 -16.95
CA GLN A 407 28.59 16.56 -15.75
C GLN A 407 29.98 15.98 -16.03
N THR A 408 30.18 15.31 -17.17
CA THR A 408 31.50 14.82 -17.62
C THR A 408 32.49 15.98 -17.74
N MET A 409 32.06 17.12 -18.30
CA MET A 409 32.88 18.32 -18.39
C MET A 409 33.28 18.86 -17.01
N ILE A 410 32.32 18.95 -16.08
CA ILE A 410 32.56 19.51 -14.75
C ILE A 410 33.54 18.62 -13.97
N ILE A 411 33.31 17.31 -13.94
CA ILE A 411 34.14 16.35 -13.19
C ILE A 411 35.58 16.37 -13.69
N ASN A 412 35.76 16.24 -15.01
CA ASN A 412 37.09 16.14 -15.60
C ASN A 412 37.80 17.50 -15.72
N SER A 413 37.08 18.62 -15.61
CA SER A 413 37.71 19.96 -15.60
C SER A 413 38.47 20.28 -14.31
N LYS A 414 38.38 19.41 -13.28
CA LYS A 414 39.04 19.59 -11.98
C LYS A 414 40.51 19.17 -11.98
N SER A 415 41.00 18.50 -13.03
CA SER A 415 42.40 18.11 -13.16
C SER A 415 42.95 18.44 -14.55
N ILE A 416 44.25 18.74 -14.62
CA ILE A 416 44.93 19.07 -15.89
C ILE A 416 44.85 17.89 -16.86
N ILE A 417 45.04 16.67 -16.35
CA ILE A 417 44.89 15.42 -17.11
C ILE A 417 43.43 15.28 -17.61
N GLY A 418 42.45 15.57 -16.76
CA GLY A 418 41.05 15.51 -17.12
C GLY A 418 40.65 16.51 -18.22
N ILE A 419 41.25 17.70 -18.23
CA ILE A 419 41.08 18.69 -19.30
C ILE A 419 41.70 18.20 -20.62
N LEU A 420 42.89 17.61 -20.55
CA LEU A 420 43.61 17.08 -21.73
C LEU A 420 42.83 15.95 -22.41
N PHE A 421 42.29 15.02 -21.61
CA PHE A 421 41.51 13.87 -22.09
C PHE A 421 40.01 14.15 -22.22
N MET A 422 39.57 15.41 -22.01
CA MET A 422 38.17 15.82 -22.09
C MET A 422 37.45 15.39 -23.38
N PRO A 423 38.04 15.50 -24.58
CA PRO A 423 37.38 15.05 -25.81
C PRO A 423 37.07 13.55 -25.80
N ILE A 424 37.98 12.74 -25.24
CA ILE A 424 37.83 11.29 -25.14
C ILE A 424 36.74 10.93 -24.13
N TYR A 425 36.70 11.60 -22.97
CA TYR A 425 35.63 11.39 -21.99
C TYR A 425 34.26 11.79 -22.52
N LEU A 426 34.15 12.89 -23.25
CA LEU A 426 32.88 13.31 -23.85
C LEU A 426 32.43 12.35 -24.96
N LEU A 427 33.35 11.85 -25.77
CA LEU A 427 33.07 10.84 -26.78
C LEU A 427 32.61 9.53 -26.13
N SER A 428 33.31 9.07 -25.09
CA SER A 428 32.94 7.88 -24.32
C SER A 428 31.54 8.02 -23.70
N THR A 429 31.25 9.14 -23.03
CA THR A 429 29.93 9.43 -22.47
C THR A 429 28.82 9.44 -23.54
N PHE A 430 29.10 9.98 -24.73
CA PHE A 430 28.15 9.98 -25.84
C PHE A 430 27.90 8.58 -26.40
N LEU A 431 28.96 7.77 -26.55
CA LEU A 431 28.86 6.39 -27.04
C LEU A 431 28.08 5.52 -26.04
N ASN A 432 28.39 5.62 -24.74
CA ASN A 432 27.66 4.94 -23.69
C ASN A 432 26.19 5.36 -23.69
N TYR A 433 25.88 6.65 -23.79
CA TYR A 433 24.50 7.11 -23.92
C TYR A 433 23.79 6.52 -25.16
N LYS A 434 24.46 6.45 -26.32
CA LYS A 434 23.88 5.82 -27.51
C LYS A 434 23.67 4.31 -27.31
N GLN A 435 24.55 3.64 -26.59
CA GLN A 435 24.42 2.23 -26.26
C GLN A 435 23.27 2.00 -25.29
N ASP A 436 23.15 2.81 -24.22
CA ASP A 436 22.02 2.82 -23.30
C ASP A 436 20.70 3.00 -24.05
N GLN A 437 20.66 3.95 -25.01
CA GLN A 437 19.50 4.18 -25.86
C GLN A 437 19.21 2.96 -26.74
N LYS A 438 20.22 2.34 -27.38
CA LYS A 438 20.00 1.12 -28.18
C LYS A 438 19.46 -0.03 -27.34
N ILE A 439 20.04 -0.27 -26.16
CA ILE A 439 19.59 -1.31 -25.21
C ILE A 439 18.16 -1.03 -24.77
N TYR A 440 17.84 0.22 -24.42
CA TYR A 440 16.49 0.62 -24.10
C TYR A 440 15.52 0.42 -25.27
N HIS A 441 15.89 0.81 -26.50
CA HIS A 441 15.08 0.60 -27.69
C HIS A 441 14.89 -0.89 -28.02
N GLN A 442 15.87 -1.74 -27.76
CA GLN A 442 15.76 -3.19 -27.88
C GLN A 442 14.85 -3.79 -26.80
N LYS A 443 14.96 -3.31 -25.56
CA LYS A 443 14.09 -3.70 -24.44
C LYS A 443 12.63 -3.34 -24.72
N ILE A 444 12.34 -2.10 -25.16
CA ILE A 444 10.96 -1.69 -25.51
C ILE A 444 10.43 -2.38 -26.78
N LYS A 445 11.31 -2.84 -27.68
CA LYS A 445 10.91 -3.60 -28.87
C LYS A 445 10.53 -5.04 -28.51
N LYS A 446 11.18 -5.63 -27.50
CA LYS A 446 10.85 -6.95 -26.94
C LYS A 446 9.66 -6.90 -25.99
N ASP A 447 9.55 -5.84 -25.21
CA ASP A 447 8.45 -5.59 -24.29
C ASP A 447 8.03 -4.11 -24.33
N PRO A 448 6.97 -3.77 -25.08
CA PRO A 448 6.47 -2.41 -25.19
C PRO A 448 6.04 -1.77 -23.86
N THR A 449 5.84 -2.56 -22.79
CA THR A 449 5.46 -2.04 -21.47
C THR A 449 6.62 -1.38 -20.73
N LEU A 450 7.88 -1.68 -21.08
CA LEU A 450 9.09 -1.04 -20.53
C LEU A 450 9.30 0.41 -21.04
N LYS A 451 8.37 0.92 -21.87
CA LYS A 451 8.45 2.26 -22.42
C LYS A 451 8.17 3.31 -21.33
N LEU A 452 9.25 3.89 -20.81
CA LEU A 452 9.21 5.06 -19.93
C LEU A 452 8.14 6.10 -20.32
N PRO A 453 7.32 6.58 -19.37
CA PRO A 453 6.27 7.56 -19.64
C PRO A 453 6.82 8.95 -20.05
N PRO A 454 6.01 9.86 -20.58
CA PRO A 454 6.37 11.28 -20.75
C PRO A 454 6.94 11.89 -19.46
N LEU A 455 7.89 12.82 -19.60
CA LEU A 455 8.56 13.45 -18.44
C LEU A 455 7.56 14.20 -17.53
N GLU A 456 6.53 14.80 -18.12
CA GLU A 456 5.48 15.54 -17.41
C GLU A 456 4.66 14.68 -16.44
N ASN A 457 4.69 13.36 -16.62
CA ASN A 457 3.88 12.42 -15.84
C ASN A 457 4.55 12.00 -14.52
N TYR A 458 5.73 12.54 -14.20
CA TYR A 458 6.48 12.24 -12.97
C TYR A 458 6.05 13.20 -11.83
N PRO A 459 5.84 12.77 -10.58
CA PRO A 459 5.40 13.63 -9.47
C PRO A 459 6.44 14.67 -9.11
N ASP A 460 7.72 14.30 -9.22
CA ASP A 460 8.81 15.24 -9.04
C ASP A 460 9.04 16.10 -10.29
N TYR A 461 8.21 16.03 -11.35
CA TYR A 461 8.47 16.73 -12.61
C TYR A 461 8.66 18.24 -12.43
N GLN A 462 7.79 18.91 -11.66
CA GLN A 462 7.91 20.36 -11.42
C GLN A 462 9.19 20.71 -10.64
N GLU A 463 9.62 19.84 -9.72
CA GLU A 463 10.89 20.00 -9.01
C GLU A 463 12.09 19.66 -9.91
N ALA A 464 11.96 18.63 -10.74
CA ALA A 464 12.96 18.14 -11.66
C ALA A 464 13.26 19.15 -12.78
N LEU A 465 12.29 19.99 -13.17
CA LEU A 465 12.52 21.09 -14.11
C LEU A 465 13.60 22.06 -13.61
N LYS A 466 13.80 22.22 -12.30
CA LYS A 466 14.90 23.00 -11.73
C LYS A 466 16.28 22.45 -12.12
N TYR A 467 16.39 21.14 -12.42
CA TYR A 467 17.64 20.53 -12.89
C TYR A 467 17.98 20.86 -14.34
N LYS A 468 17.02 21.36 -15.14
CA LYS A 468 17.33 21.96 -16.45
C LYS A 468 18.04 23.31 -16.32
N GLU A 469 17.88 23.97 -15.18
CA GLU A 469 18.60 25.19 -14.84
C GLU A 469 20.00 24.93 -14.25
N HIS A 470 20.36 23.65 -14.04
CA HIS A 470 21.65 23.22 -13.52
C HIS A 470 22.81 23.55 -14.46
N LEU A 471 23.97 23.90 -13.89
CA LEU A 471 25.21 24.13 -14.66
C LEU A 471 25.54 22.96 -15.60
N SER A 472 25.52 21.71 -15.13
CA SER A 472 25.65 20.49 -15.95
C SER A 472 24.70 20.48 -17.16
N TYR A 473 23.41 20.74 -16.94
CA TYR A 473 22.43 20.73 -18.03
C TYR A 473 22.70 21.86 -19.04
N LYS A 474 22.93 23.08 -18.55
CA LYS A 474 23.21 24.26 -19.38
C LYS A 474 24.51 24.13 -20.18
N LEU A 475 25.58 23.64 -19.56
CA LEU A 475 26.87 23.43 -20.24
C LEU A 475 26.75 22.38 -21.36
N GLY A 476 26.13 21.23 -21.08
CA GLY A 476 25.96 20.20 -22.11
C GLY A 476 24.97 20.61 -23.20
N LYS A 477 23.95 21.40 -22.88
CA LYS A 477 23.05 22.00 -23.88
C LYS A 477 23.83 22.94 -24.82
N ILE A 478 24.63 23.85 -24.26
CA ILE A 478 25.48 24.77 -25.04
C ILE A 478 26.51 23.99 -25.87
N LEU A 479 27.05 22.90 -25.34
CA LEU A 479 27.98 22.04 -26.07
C LEU A 479 27.29 21.42 -27.29
N LEU A 480 26.11 20.82 -27.10
CA LEU A 480 25.33 20.23 -28.20
C LEU A 480 24.88 21.27 -29.23
N GLU A 481 24.48 22.46 -28.81
CA GLU A 481 24.13 23.57 -29.71
C GLU A 481 25.36 24.09 -30.48
N SER A 482 26.52 24.14 -29.83
CA SER A 482 27.81 24.49 -30.44
C SER A 482 28.26 23.45 -31.46
N PHE A 483 28.01 22.16 -31.19
CA PHE A 483 28.19 21.07 -32.16
C PHE A 483 27.20 21.17 -33.32
N LYS A 484 25.92 21.52 -33.11
CA LYS A 484 24.96 21.72 -34.21
C LYS A 484 25.32 22.90 -35.11
N THR A 485 25.94 23.92 -34.54
CA THR A 485 26.38 25.15 -35.24
C THR A 485 27.88 25.16 -35.50
N TRP A 486 28.53 24.00 -35.53
CA TRP A 486 29.99 23.88 -35.70
C TRP A 486 30.48 24.63 -36.96
N HIS A 487 29.74 24.50 -38.06
CA HIS A 487 29.97 25.18 -39.34
C HIS A 487 29.77 26.71 -39.30
N LYS A 488 29.12 27.25 -38.26
CA LYS A 488 28.95 28.69 -37.99
C LYS A 488 29.86 29.19 -36.87
N GLY A 489 30.90 28.42 -36.53
CA GLY A 489 31.85 28.73 -35.46
C GLY A 489 31.33 28.45 -34.04
N GLY A 490 30.28 27.65 -33.88
CA GLY A 490 29.70 27.32 -32.58
C GLY A 490 30.71 26.76 -31.58
N LEU A 491 31.57 25.82 -32.00
CA LEU A 491 32.60 25.22 -31.16
C LEU A 491 33.70 26.22 -30.73
N PHE A 492 34.00 27.24 -31.55
CA PHE A 492 34.92 28.32 -31.18
C PHE A 492 34.30 29.31 -30.19
N LYS A 493 32.97 29.52 -30.26
CA LYS A 493 32.21 30.36 -29.32
C LYS A 493 31.90 29.64 -28.00
N PHE A 494 31.97 28.31 -27.99
CA PHE A 494 31.68 27.46 -26.83
C PHE A 494 32.39 27.90 -25.54
N PRO A 495 33.72 28.16 -25.51
CA PRO A 495 34.39 28.58 -24.29
C PRO A 495 33.85 29.90 -23.71
N PHE A 496 33.47 30.84 -24.58
CA PHE A 496 32.91 32.13 -24.18
C PHE A 496 31.47 32.01 -23.68
N LEU A 497 30.65 31.20 -24.36
CA LEU A 497 29.27 30.89 -23.95
C LEU A 497 29.23 30.10 -22.63
N ALA A 498 30.11 29.11 -22.48
CA ALA A 498 30.29 28.33 -21.26
C ALA A 498 30.74 29.21 -20.07
N LYS A 499 31.63 30.17 -20.31
CA LYS A 499 32.07 31.17 -19.31
C LYS A 499 30.93 32.10 -18.90
N GLY A 500 30.05 32.48 -19.83
CA GLY A 500 28.86 33.31 -19.57
C GLY A 500 27.82 32.62 -18.66
N VAL A 501 27.61 31.31 -18.83
CA VAL A 501 26.73 30.53 -17.94
C VAL A 501 27.32 30.41 -16.54
N LYS A 502 28.62 30.15 -16.41
CA LYS A 502 29.33 30.07 -15.12
C LYS A 502 29.24 31.37 -14.31
N LYS A 503 29.04 32.53 -14.97
CA LYS A 503 28.90 33.86 -14.36
C LYS A 503 27.47 34.17 -13.89
N ARG A 504 26.43 33.70 -14.61
CA ARG A 504 25.00 33.87 -14.24
C ARG A 504 24.47 32.79 -13.30
N SER A 505 25.06 31.59 -13.29
CA SER A 505 24.73 30.50 -12.37
C SER A 505 25.58 30.54 -11.08
N LYS A 506 25.94 31.75 -10.63
CA LYS A 506 26.55 31.98 -9.31
C LYS A 506 25.48 31.98 -8.19
N VAL A 507 24.35 31.31 -8.43
CA VAL A 507 23.51 30.69 -7.40
C VAL A 507 23.68 29.19 -7.63
N ALA A 508 24.35 28.56 -6.68
CA ALA A 508 25.05 27.30 -6.87
C ALA A 508 24.09 26.09 -6.95
N LEU A 509 24.37 25.17 -7.89
CA LEU A 509 24.30 23.77 -7.55
C LEU A 509 25.67 23.38 -7.02
N THR A 510 25.80 23.58 -5.72
CA THR A 510 26.70 22.78 -4.92
C THR A 510 26.25 21.32 -5.09
N SER A 511 27.18 20.37 -5.22
CA SER A 511 27.03 19.07 -4.52
C SER A 511 26.27 19.39 -3.26
N LYS A 512 25.05 18.87 -2.97
CA LYS A 512 24.31 19.33 -1.80
C LYS A 512 25.29 19.23 -0.63
N GLU A 513 25.87 20.37 -0.26
CA GLU A 513 26.85 20.40 0.79
C GLU A 513 25.98 19.96 1.93
N CYS A 514 26.34 18.85 2.56
CA CYS A 514 25.60 18.43 3.73
C CYS A 514 25.75 19.56 4.73
N ASN A 515 24.75 20.44 4.72
CA ASN A 515 24.78 21.65 5.47
C ASN A 515 24.47 21.21 6.88
N LEU A 516 25.43 21.49 7.77
CA LEU A 516 25.29 21.27 9.19
C LEU A 516 23.95 21.82 9.70
N GLU A 517 23.50 22.96 9.16
CA GLU A 517 22.20 23.55 9.48
C GLU A 517 21.00 22.70 9.04
N GLU A 518 21.04 22.08 7.84
CA GLU A 518 19.96 21.21 7.38
C GLU A 518 19.87 19.93 8.23
N ASP A 519 21.01 19.35 8.59
CA ASP A 519 21.09 18.20 9.48
C ASP A 519 20.62 18.58 10.89
N GLU A 520 21.01 19.77 11.38
CA GLU A 520 20.61 20.28 12.70
C GLU A 520 19.09 20.51 12.76
N ILE A 521 18.48 21.06 11.70
CA ILE A 521 17.02 21.21 11.58
C ILE A 521 16.34 19.83 11.62
N PHE A 522 16.81 18.87 10.82
CA PHE A 522 16.27 17.51 10.82
C PHE A 522 16.29 16.90 12.22
N PHE A 523 17.42 17.00 12.92
CA PHE A 523 17.52 16.47 14.27
C PHE A 523 16.66 17.24 15.27
N LYS A 524 16.51 18.57 15.16
CA LYS A 524 15.67 19.36 16.07
C LYS A 524 14.19 18.97 15.94
N GLU A 525 13.69 18.84 14.71
CA GLU A 525 12.29 18.45 14.47
C GLU A 525 12.03 17.02 14.94
N ARG A 526 12.92 16.08 14.62
CA ARG A 526 12.80 14.69 15.07
C ARG A 526 12.88 14.57 16.59
N HIS A 527 13.82 15.28 17.22
CA HIS A 527 13.98 15.27 18.69
C HIS A 527 12.78 15.89 19.39
N LYS A 528 12.23 16.99 18.86
CA LYS A 528 11.00 17.59 19.37
C LYS A 528 9.81 16.63 19.26
N ALA A 529 9.65 15.94 18.14
CA ALA A 529 8.57 14.97 17.96
C ALA A 529 8.68 13.78 18.94
N ILE A 530 9.90 13.32 19.24
CA ILE A 530 10.12 12.19 20.14
C ILE A 530 10.03 12.65 21.59
N PHE A 531 10.88 13.59 22.01
CA PHE A 531 11.10 13.94 23.42
C PHE A 531 10.27 15.13 23.92
N ASN A 532 9.49 15.79 23.05
CA ASN A 532 8.59 16.89 23.37
C ASN A 532 9.28 18.15 23.93
N TYR A 533 10.50 18.45 23.48
CA TYR A 533 11.18 19.73 23.73
C TYR A 533 12.14 20.06 22.58
N ILE A 534 12.49 21.35 22.44
CA ILE A 534 13.47 21.79 21.44
C ILE A 534 14.87 21.69 22.08
N PRO A 535 15.78 20.86 21.54
CA PRO A 535 17.09 20.67 22.12
C PRO A 535 18.08 21.78 21.75
N ASP A 536 19.10 21.97 22.58
CA ASP A 536 20.30 22.72 22.25
C ASP A 536 21.46 21.76 22.00
N PHE A 537 21.62 21.36 20.74
CA PHE A 537 22.71 20.47 20.36
C PHE A 537 24.10 21.11 20.43
N LYS A 538 24.24 22.43 20.62
CA LYS A 538 25.57 23.03 20.83
C LYS A 538 26.04 22.85 22.27
N HIS A 539 25.10 22.71 23.21
CA HIS A 539 25.37 22.51 24.64
C HIS A 539 24.61 21.28 25.18
N PRO A 540 24.86 20.08 24.63
CA PRO A 540 24.05 18.89 24.88
C PRO A 540 24.13 18.44 26.35
N GLN A 541 22.99 18.20 26.96
CA GLN A 541 22.81 17.80 28.36
C GLN A 541 22.43 16.34 28.51
N THR A 542 21.62 15.80 27.60
CA THR A 542 21.11 14.42 27.67
C THR A 542 21.90 13.45 26.78
N PHE A 543 21.79 12.15 27.04
CA PHE A 543 22.45 11.13 26.23
C PHE A 543 22.04 11.21 24.76
N ASN A 544 20.74 11.34 24.48
CA ASN A 544 20.25 11.51 23.11
C ASN A 544 20.75 12.81 22.45
N GLU A 545 20.79 13.94 23.17
CA GLU A 545 21.39 15.18 22.63
C GLU A 545 22.88 15.02 22.32
N LYS A 546 23.62 14.27 23.14
CA LYS A 546 25.05 13.99 22.93
C LYS A 546 25.31 13.08 21.73
N LEU A 547 24.44 12.10 21.49
CA LEU A 547 24.47 11.29 20.26
C LEU A 547 24.26 12.16 19.02
N VAL A 548 23.29 13.08 19.06
CA VAL A 548 23.07 14.04 17.95
C VAL A 548 24.25 14.99 17.80
N PHE A 549 24.82 15.50 18.90
CA PHE A 549 26.03 16.31 18.86
C PHE A 549 27.14 15.60 18.09
N ARG A 550 27.38 14.32 18.37
CA ARG A 550 28.38 13.53 17.65
C ARG A 550 28.08 13.46 16.16
N MET A 551 26.85 13.14 15.76
CA MET A 551 26.44 13.08 14.34
C MET A 551 26.60 14.42 13.61
N LEU A 552 26.34 15.54 14.29
CA LEU A 552 26.43 16.88 13.72
C LEU A 552 27.87 17.38 13.66
N TYR A 553 28.56 17.35 14.81
CA TYR A 553 29.77 18.15 15.04
C TYR A 553 31.07 17.35 15.13
N ASP A 554 30.99 16.01 15.18
CA ASP A 554 32.14 15.10 15.19
C ASP A 554 32.13 14.18 13.96
N ARG A 555 32.44 14.81 12.82
CA ARG A 555 32.43 14.20 11.49
C ARG A 555 33.75 13.49 11.14
N SER A 556 34.41 12.91 12.15
CA SER A 556 35.69 12.22 11.95
C SER A 556 35.54 11.04 10.96
N PRO A 557 36.43 10.90 9.95
CA PRO A 557 36.44 9.76 9.05
C PRO A 557 36.61 8.41 9.76
N LEU A 558 37.21 8.41 10.95
CA LEU A 558 37.38 7.21 11.77
C LEU A 558 36.06 6.54 12.13
N TYR A 559 35.00 7.30 12.42
CA TYR A 559 33.68 6.71 12.64
C TYR A 559 33.14 6.02 11.39
N THR A 560 33.47 6.52 10.20
CA THR A 560 33.08 5.90 8.92
C THR A 560 33.74 4.53 8.76
N PHE A 561 35.03 4.41 9.10
CA PHE A 561 35.73 3.12 9.02
C PHE A 561 35.25 2.12 10.08
N LEU A 562 34.96 2.60 11.29
CA LEU A 562 34.52 1.74 12.39
C LEU A 562 33.05 1.31 12.23
N ALA A 563 32.24 2.09 11.49
CA ALA A 563 30.87 1.72 11.11
C ALA A 563 30.80 0.78 9.90
N ASP A 564 31.84 0.77 9.05
CA ASP A 564 31.97 -0.19 7.95
C ASP A 564 32.24 -1.59 8.52
N LYS A 565 31.22 -2.47 8.45
CA LYS A 565 31.27 -3.81 9.05
C LYS A 565 32.43 -4.68 8.54
N LEU A 566 32.97 -4.39 7.35
CA LEU A 566 34.11 -5.12 6.80
C LEU A 566 35.43 -4.54 7.30
N LYS A 567 35.61 -3.21 7.23
CA LYS A 567 36.86 -2.56 7.68
C LYS A 567 37.06 -2.63 9.19
N MET A 568 35.98 -2.56 9.96
CA MET A 568 36.03 -2.66 11.42
C MET A 568 36.62 -4.00 11.92
N ARG A 569 36.55 -5.06 11.12
CA ARG A 569 37.21 -6.35 11.40
C ARG A 569 38.73 -6.22 11.56
N ILE A 570 39.36 -5.37 10.76
CA ILE A 570 40.80 -5.11 10.83
C ILE A 570 41.15 -4.43 12.16
N PHE A 571 40.34 -3.45 12.57
CA PHE A 571 40.50 -2.79 13.87
C PHE A 571 40.39 -3.79 15.03
N ILE A 572 39.35 -4.63 15.03
CA ILE A 572 39.16 -5.66 16.06
C ILE A 572 40.37 -6.59 16.14
N GLN A 573 40.82 -7.12 14.99
CA GLN A 573 41.95 -8.03 14.94
C GLN A 573 43.20 -7.37 15.53
N GLN A 574 43.52 -6.14 15.15
CA GLN A 574 44.71 -5.45 15.64
C GLN A 574 44.67 -5.21 17.15
N ILE A 575 43.54 -4.72 17.68
CA ILE A 575 43.38 -4.44 19.12
C ILE A 575 43.44 -5.72 19.96
N LEU A 576 42.86 -6.82 19.48
CA LEU A 576 42.79 -8.06 20.27
C LEU A 576 43.97 -9.02 20.06
N SER A 577 44.73 -8.89 18.96
CA SER A 577 45.85 -9.79 18.62
C SER A 577 47.24 -9.28 19.06
N GLN A 578 47.31 -8.26 19.93
CA GLN A 578 48.56 -7.66 20.43
C GLN A 578 49.54 -7.13 19.35
N PHE A 579 49.06 -6.88 18.13
CA PHE A 579 49.86 -6.20 17.11
C PHE A 579 49.89 -4.70 17.40
N ASP A 580 51.10 -4.15 17.51
CA ASP A 580 51.48 -2.74 17.72
C ASP A 580 50.33 -1.72 17.65
N GLU A 581 49.90 -1.20 18.81
CA GLU A 581 48.86 -0.17 18.93
C GLU A 581 49.29 1.16 18.27
N SER A 582 50.59 1.35 17.99
CA SER A 582 51.10 2.60 17.45
C SER A 582 50.85 2.69 15.94
N ASN A 583 50.02 3.66 15.54
CA ASN A 583 49.67 4.06 14.16
C ASN A 583 48.43 3.44 13.49
N ILE A 584 47.50 2.82 14.24
CA ILE A 584 46.24 2.27 13.65
C ILE A 584 45.40 3.34 12.92
N PHE A 585 45.49 4.59 13.37
CA PHE A 585 44.77 5.75 12.83
C PHE A 585 45.68 6.73 12.07
N ASP A 586 46.93 6.36 11.78
CA ASP A 586 47.75 7.16 10.87
C ASP A 586 47.06 7.22 9.49
N ASN A 587 47.22 8.33 8.78
CA ASN A 587 46.61 8.51 7.45
C ASN A 587 47.11 7.48 6.43
N ASN A 588 48.26 6.83 6.68
CA ASN A 588 48.79 5.73 5.88
C ASN A 588 48.20 4.35 6.26
N SER A 589 47.39 4.29 7.32
CA SER A 589 46.77 3.05 7.79
C SER A 589 45.91 2.41 6.71
N VAL A 590 45.89 1.08 6.73
CA VAL A 590 45.05 0.24 5.87
C VAL A 590 43.56 0.63 5.97
N LEU A 591 43.11 1.16 7.11
CA LEU A 591 41.72 1.57 7.32
C LEU A 591 41.26 2.66 6.31
N PHE A 592 42.17 3.56 5.91
CA PHE A 592 41.87 4.65 4.98
C PHE A 592 41.93 4.25 3.50
N GLN A 593 42.41 3.03 3.19
CA GLN A 593 42.53 2.55 1.81
C GLN A 593 41.15 2.20 1.23
N ASP A 594 41.01 2.24 -0.10
CA ASP A 594 39.79 1.78 -0.78
C ASP A 594 39.57 0.31 -0.46
N ILE A 595 38.34 -0.06 -0.10
CA ILE A 595 37.97 -1.42 0.32
C ILE A 595 38.32 -2.47 -0.76
N ASP A 596 38.26 -2.09 -2.04
CA ASP A 596 38.59 -2.98 -3.17
C ASP A 596 40.08 -3.40 -3.16
N LYS A 597 40.95 -2.59 -2.57
CA LYS A 597 42.40 -2.85 -2.52
C LYS A 597 42.82 -3.67 -1.31
N ILE A 598 41.91 -3.91 -0.37
CA ILE A 598 42.21 -4.54 0.93
C ILE A 598 41.30 -5.74 1.23
N GLN A 599 40.56 -6.27 0.26
CA GLN A 599 39.66 -7.42 0.45
C GLN A 599 40.41 -8.64 1.02
N ASP A 600 41.60 -8.95 0.52
CA ASP A 600 42.43 -10.04 1.06
C ASP A 600 42.81 -9.82 2.52
N LYS A 601 43.11 -8.57 2.90
CA LYS A 601 43.41 -8.23 4.30
C LYS A 601 42.18 -8.38 5.19
N ILE A 602 41.00 -8.06 4.67
CA ILE A 602 39.72 -8.25 5.37
C ILE A 602 39.43 -9.75 5.52
N LEU A 603 39.63 -10.57 4.48
CA LEU A 603 39.48 -12.03 4.57
C LEU A 603 40.47 -12.66 5.56
N ASN A 604 41.70 -12.14 5.64
CA ASN A 604 42.69 -12.56 6.63
C ASN A 604 42.29 -12.27 8.09
N THR A 605 41.24 -11.46 8.33
CA THR A 605 40.70 -11.27 9.69
C THR A 605 40.06 -12.54 10.27
N ASN A 606 39.82 -13.56 9.44
CA ASN A 606 39.35 -14.88 9.87
C ASN A 606 40.29 -15.60 10.85
N ILE A 607 41.54 -15.14 11.01
CA ILE A 607 42.44 -15.67 12.05
C ILE A 607 42.06 -15.18 13.45
N CYS A 608 41.26 -14.12 13.57
CA CYS A 608 40.79 -13.61 14.85
C CYS A 608 39.62 -14.46 15.34
N GLU A 609 39.83 -15.15 16.47
CA GLU A 609 38.83 -16.04 17.07
C GLU A 609 37.53 -15.33 17.52
N TYR A 610 37.56 -14.00 17.66
CA TYR A 610 36.44 -13.19 18.11
C TYR A 610 35.56 -12.66 16.97
N LEU A 611 35.85 -12.99 15.71
CA LEU A 611 35.07 -12.55 14.56
C LEU A 611 34.34 -13.74 13.92
N PRO A 612 33.07 -13.58 13.48
CA PRO A 612 32.40 -14.60 12.67
C PRO A 612 33.23 -14.86 11.41
N LYS A 613 33.34 -16.13 10.99
CA LYS A 613 34.09 -16.46 9.78
C LYS A 613 33.48 -15.76 8.56
N LEU A 614 34.30 -14.99 7.85
CA LEU A 614 33.94 -14.31 6.61
C LEU A 614 34.23 -15.23 5.42
N TYR A 615 33.22 -15.56 4.63
CA TYR A 615 33.36 -16.46 3.48
C TYR A 615 33.73 -15.72 2.20
N ALA A 616 33.06 -14.60 1.92
CA ALA A 616 33.23 -13.87 0.67
C ALA A 616 32.73 -12.41 0.77
N ILE A 617 33.21 -11.57 -0.15
CA ILE A 617 32.83 -10.17 -0.33
C ILE A 617 32.47 -9.98 -1.81
N TYR A 618 31.37 -9.26 -2.07
CA TYR A 618 30.77 -9.08 -3.39
C TYR A 618 30.43 -7.61 -3.64
N ASP A 619 30.45 -7.22 -4.93
CA ASP A 619 30.15 -5.85 -5.36
C ASP A 619 28.65 -5.66 -5.60
N ASP A 620 27.95 -6.70 -6.07
CA ASP A 620 26.51 -6.72 -6.32
C ASP A 620 25.87 -8.06 -5.91
N ILE A 621 24.54 -8.13 -5.89
CA ILE A 621 23.78 -9.37 -5.62
C ILE A 621 24.01 -10.43 -6.69
N TYR A 622 24.33 -10.03 -7.92
CA TYR A 622 24.56 -10.95 -9.03
C TYR A 622 25.95 -11.61 -8.98
N ASP A 623 26.85 -11.10 -8.15
CA ASP A 623 28.20 -11.62 -8.01
C ASP A 623 28.29 -12.72 -6.92
N ILE A 624 27.19 -12.97 -6.20
CA ILE A 624 27.17 -13.95 -5.11
C ILE A 624 27.33 -15.36 -5.67
N ASP A 625 28.45 -15.99 -5.34
CA ASP A 625 28.74 -17.38 -5.67
C ASP A 625 28.25 -18.29 -4.55
N PHE A 626 27.11 -18.96 -4.76
CA PHE A 626 26.51 -19.87 -3.77
C PHE A 626 27.22 -21.23 -3.68
N ASP A 627 28.05 -21.58 -4.66
CA ASP A 627 28.76 -22.87 -4.68
C ASP A 627 29.89 -22.90 -3.65
N ILE A 628 30.52 -21.75 -3.40
CA ILE A 628 31.59 -21.61 -2.39
C ILE A 628 31.08 -21.37 -0.96
N LEU A 629 29.79 -21.06 -0.80
CA LEU A 629 29.18 -20.81 0.51
C LEU A 629 28.84 -22.12 1.23
N PRO A 630 28.92 -22.17 2.57
CA PRO A 630 28.51 -23.35 3.35
C PRO A 630 26.99 -23.61 3.27
N GLU A 631 26.53 -24.69 3.90
CA GLU A 631 25.09 -25.01 3.98
C GLU A 631 24.26 -23.97 4.73
N SER A 632 24.88 -23.19 5.64
CA SER A 632 24.21 -22.10 6.34
C SER A 632 25.13 -20.89 6.52
N PHE A 633 24.59 -19.69 6.32
CA PHE A 633 25.34 -18.43 6.32
C PHE A 633 24.42 -17.21 6.48
N VAL A 634 25.00 -16.03 6.67
CA VAL A 634 24.29 -14.75 6.65
C VAL A 634 24.89 -13.85 5.57
N LEU A 635 24.05 -13.30 4.70
CA LEU A 635 24.43 -12.25 3.76
C LEU A 635 24.12 -10.89 4.39
N LYS A 636 25.04 -9.93 4.28
CA LYS A 636 24.90 -8.59 4.86
C LYS A 636 25.46 -7.50 3.96
N THR A 637 24.90 -6.29 4.07
CA THR A 637 25.52 -5.06 3.57
C THR A 637 26.39 -4.41 4.65
N ASN A 638 27.53 -3.83 4.23
CA ASN A 638 28.53 -3.31 5.16
C ASN A 638 28.23 -1.90 5.69
N HIS A 639 27.36 -1.12 5.02
CA HIS A 639 27.26 0.33 5.17
C HIS A 639 25.95 0.86 5.75
N ASP A 640 25.15 0.01 6.40
CA ASP A 640 23.79 0.38 6.83
C ASP A 640 23.26 -0.42 8.05
N CYS A 641 21.97 -0.28 8.37
CA CYS A 641 21.27 -1.13 9.33
C CYS A 641 20.10 -1.85 8.65
N GLY A 642 19.89 -3.13 8.99
CA GLY A 642 18.77 -3.95 8.50
C GLY A 642 19.00 -4.71 7.19
N GLY A 643 20.08 -4.40 6.46
CA GLY A 643 20.47 -5.09 5.23
C GLY A 643 21.14 -6.43 5.51
N TYR A 644 20.34 -7.45 5.82
CA TYR A 644 20.79 -8.83 6.01
C TYR A 644 19.76 -9.87 5.57
N VAL A 645 20.24 -11.08 5.24
CA VAL A 645 19.48 -12.28 4.91
C VAL A 645 20.09 -13.46 5.64
N ILE A 646 19.28 -14.19 6.40
CA ILE A 646 19.70 -15.41 7.13
C ILE A 646 19.38 -16.62 6.26
N VAL A 647 20.35 -17.51 6.06
CA VAL A 647 20.21 -18.75 5.30
C VAL A 647 20.58 -19.91 6.23
N GLU A 648 19.56 -20.60 6.76
CA GLU A 648 19.74 -21.76 7.65
C GLU A 648 19.97 -23.06 6.87
N ASP A 649 19.42 -23.14 5.67
CA ASP A 649 19.55 -24.27 4.73
C ASP A 649 19.67 -23.70 3.31
N LYS A 650 20.89 -23.78 2.76
CA LYS A 650 21.24 -23.25 1.44
C LYS A 650 20.42 -23.90 0.33
N ILE A 651 20.24 -25.22 0.37
CA ILE A 651 19.51 -25.96 -0.67
C ILE A 651 18.04 -25.54 -0.67
N LYS A 652 17.42 -25.48 0.51
CA LYS A 652 16.04 -25.00 0.65
C LYS A 652 15.90 -23.55 0.20
N PHE A 653 16.83 -22.68 0.61
CA PHE A 653 16.84 -21.27 0.25
C PHE A 653 16.95 -21.05 -1.27
N LEU A 654 17.81 -21.80 -1.96
CA LEU A 654 17.97 -21.69 -3.41
C LEU A 654 16.80 -22.28 -4.19
N ARG A 655 16.09 -23.28 -3.64
CA ARG A 655 14.92 -23.90 -4.27
C ARG A 655 13.65 -23.07 -4.07
N ASP A 656 13.56 -22.32 -2.98
CA ASP A 656 12.46 -21.41 -2.71
C ASP A 656 12.64 -20.11 -3.48
N ILE A 657 12.08 -20.06 -4.69
CA ILE A 657 12.24 -18.96 -5.64
C ILE A 657 11.74 -17.62 -5.05
N ASP A 658 10.67 -17.65 -4.26
CA ASP A 658 10.07 -16.45 -3.69
C ASP A 658 10.91 -15.92 -2.52
N LEU A 659 11.34 -16.80 -1.62
CA LEU A 659 12.25 -16.44 -0.53
C LEU A 659 13.59 -15.94 -1.07
N PHE A 660 14.16 -16.62 -2.06
CA PHE A 660 15.41 -16.22 -2.72
C PHE A 660 15.28 -14.83 -3.36
N SER A 661 14.26 -14.64 -4.21
CA SER A 661 14.08 -13.39 -4.95
C SER A 661 13.81 -12.20 -4.03
N SER A 662 12.96 -12.38 -3.01
CA SER A 662 12.68 -11.32 -2.03
C SER A 662 13.91 -10.97 -1.19
N SER A 663 14.72 -11.96 -0.82
CA SER A 663 15.97 -11.79 -0.08
C SER A 663 17.03 -11.05 -0.91
N MET A 664 17.22 -11.42 -2.17
CA MET A 664 18.15 -10.72 -3.07
C MET A 664 17.70 -9.29 -3.35
N GLN A 665 16.40 -9.07 -3.57
CA GLN A 665 15.86 -7.72 -3.75
C GLN A 665 16.06 -6.85 -2.51
N LYS A 666 15.91 -7.40 -1.30
CA LYS A 666 16.21 -6.72 -0.05
C LYS A 666 17.68 -6.26 -0.03
N LEU A 667 18.63 -7.16 -0.28
CA LEU A 667 20.06 -6.83 -0.31
C LEU A 667 20.38 -5.77 -1.38
N HIS A 668 19.81 -5.88 -2.58
CA HIS A 668 19.99 -4.91 -3.66
C HIS A 668 19.52 -3.50 -3.27
N ASN A 669 18.32 -3.39 -2.68
CA ASN A 669 17.79 -2.11 -2.23
C ASN A 669 18.67 -1.47 -1.15
N HIS A 670 19.16 -2.26 -0.20
CA HIS A 670 20.06 -1.82 0.86
C HIS A 670 21.44 -1.40 0.30
N LEU A 671 22.00 -2.20 -0.62
CA LEU A 671 23.28 -1.92 -1.30
C LEU A 671 23.29 -0.57 -2.03
N HIS A 672 22.20 -0.24 -2.74
CA HIS A 672 22.10 1.00 -3.51
C HIS A 672 21.52 2.19 -2.74
N SER A 673 21.16 2.00 -1.46
CA SER A 673 20.70 3.05 -0.58
C SER A 673 21.84 3.58 0.28
N ASN A 674 21.96 4.89 0.42
CA ASN A 674 22.90 5.49 1.36
C ASN A 674 22.18 5.81 2.67
N TYR A 675 22.54 5.08 3.73
CA TYR A 675 21.84 5.09 5.02
C TYR A 675 21.85 6.47 5.71
N TYR A 676 22.83 7.33 5.43
CA TYR A 676 22.86 8.72 5.90
C TYR A 676 21.59 9.49 5.46
N TYR A 677 21.05 9.24 4.26
CA TYR A 677 19.85 9.95 3.82
C TYR A 677 18.57 9.52 4.54
N LEU A 678 18.58 8.40 5.25
CA LEU A 678 17.47 7.89 6.04
C LEU A 678 17.53 8.41 7.49
N SER A 679 18.66 8.23 8.17
CA SER A 679 18.79 8.53 9.62
C SER A 679 19.63 9.75 9.95
N ARG A 680 20.29 10.37 8.96
CA ARG A 680 21.32 11.43 9.12
C ARG A 680 22.54 11.02 9.94
N GLU A 681 22.77 9.71 10.05
CA GLU A 681 23.99 9.17 10.64
C GLU A 681 25.19 9.41 9.70
N TRP A 682 25.97 10.44 10.02
CA TRP A 682 27.07 10.94 9.17
C TRP A 682 28.08 9.86 8.76
N HIS A 683 28.40 8.95 9.68
CA HIS A 683 29.43 7.93 9.48
C HIS A 683 29.07 6.88 8.41
N TYR A 684 27.80 6.74 8.01
CA TYR A 684 27.44 5.86 6.88
C TYR A 684 27.59 6.53 5.52
N LYS A 685 27.74 7.86 5.48
CA LYS A 685 27.61 8.67 4.25
C LYS A 685 28.60 8.27 3.15
N ASP A 686 29.85 8.03 3.52
CA ASP A 686 30.95 7.85 2.56
C ASP A 686 31.53 6.41 2.60
N ILE A 687 30.79 5.46 3.19
CA ILE A 687 31.15 4.03 3.12
C ILE A 687 30.84 3.52 1.71
N LYS A 688 31.80 2.82 1.11
CA LYS A 688 31.60 2.15 -0.18
C LYS A 688 30.77 0.87 0.03
N PRO A 689 29.57 0.78 -0.58
CA PRO A 689 28.69 -0.37 -0.38
C PRO A 689 29.29 -1.68 -0.92
N LYS A 690 29.17 -2.75 -0.14
CA LYS A 690 29.52 -4.14 -0.48
C LYS A 690 28.50 -5.08 0.15
N ILE A 691 28.38 -6.28 -0.43
CA ILE A 691 27.70 -7.42 0.20
C ILE A 691 28.79 -8.37 0.71
N PHE A 692 28.55 -9.01 1.84
CA PHE A 692 29.44 -10.07 2.32
C PHE A 692 28.66 -11.22 2.92
N ALA A 693 29.23 -12.42 2.82
CA ALA A 693 28.71 -13.65 3.43
C ALA A 693 29.56 -14.00 4.64
N GLU A 694 28.93 -14.21 5.79
CA GLU A 694 29.61 -14.63 7.02
C GLU A 694 28.89 -15.77 7.73
N GLU A 695 29.57 -16.33 8.73
CA GLU A 695 29.10 -17.43 9.57
C GLU A 695 27.76 -17.13 10.23
N LEU A 696 26.84 -18.10 10.12
CA LEU A 696 25.60 -18.10 10.87
C LEU A 696 25.85 -18.55 12.31
N LEU A 697 25.65 -17.66 13.26
CA LEU A 697 25.85 -17.93 14.69
C LEU A 697 24.60 -18.59 15.31
N ILE A 698 24.58 -19.93 15.34
CA ILE A 698 23.57 -20.78 15.97
C ILE A 698 24.20 -21.69 17.03
N ASP A 699 23.47 -21.96 18.12
CA ASP A 699 23.89 -22.92 19.14
C ASP A 699 23.68 -24.38 18.69
N LYS A 700 24.20 -25.33 19.46
CA LYS A 700 24.04 -26.78 19.24
C LYS A 700 22.58 -27.27 19.13
N ASN A 701 21.60 -26.49 19.59
CA ASN A 701 20.19 -26.82 19.52
C ASN A 701 19.48 -26.09 18.36
N GLY A 702 20.22 -25.37 17.50
CA GLY A 702 19.68 -24.59 16.39
C GLY A 702 19.10 -23.24 16.79
N LYS A 703 19.30 -22.77 18.03
CA LYS A 703 18.86 -21.44 18.47
C LYS A 703 19.85 -20.38 18.01
N LEU A 704 19.34 -19.29 17.44
CA LEU A 704 20.15 -18.11 17.09
C LEU A 704 20.74 -17.44 18.33
N ALA A 705 21.95 -16.90 18.17
CA ALA A 705 22.66 -16.19 19.22
C ALA A 705 21.83 -15.08 19.89
N ASP A 706 21.76 -15.08 21.21
CA ASP A 706 21.32 -13.90 21.97
C ASP A 706 22.34 -12.76 21.80
N THR A 707 21.88 -11.51 21.92
CA THR A 707 22.72 -10.33 21.67
C THR A 707 22.99 -9.58 22.95
N TYR A 708 24.26 -9.25 23.17
CA TYR A 708 24.73 -8.53 24.34
C TYR A 708 25.41 -7.24 23.89
N LYS A 709 24.77 -6.10 24.09
CA LYS A 709 25.28 -4.79 23.67
C LYS A 709 25.80 -4.04 24.89
N PHE A 710 27.12 -3.94 25.00
CA PHE A 710 27.79 -3.28 26.10
C PHE A 710 27.90 -1.78 25.82
N HIS A 711 27.12 -0.97 26.52
CA HIS A 711 27.21 0.48 26.50
C HIS A 711 28.33 0.93 27.45
N ILE A 712 29.49 1.27 26.88
CA ILE A 712 30.65 1.72 27.64
C ILE A 712 30.69 3.25 27.68
N PHE A 713 30.51 3.80 28.88
CA PHE A 713 30.57 5.23 29.20
C PHE A 713 31.82 5.61 30.00
N ASP A 714 32.35 4.69 30.81
CA ASP A 714 33.46 4.96 31.73
C ASP A 714 34.38 3.75 31.89
N HIS A 715 35.64 3.92 31.48
CA HIS A 715 36.69 2.91 31.59
C HIS A 715 37.23 2.71 33.00
N LYS A 716 37.07 3.71 33.86
CA LYS A 716 37.64 3.72 35.22
C LYS A 716 36.66 3.19 36.25
N ASN A 717 35.36 3.35 36.02
CA ASN A 717 34.32 2.89 36.93
C ASN A 717 33.33 1.98 36.20
N LEU A 718 33.45 0.67 36.45
CA LEU A 718 32.64 -0.35 35.80
C LEU A 718 31.13 -0.19 36.06
N ASN A 719 30.75 0.37 37.21
CA ASN A 719 29.35 0.56 37.61
C ASN A 719 28.61 1.63 36.77
N ASN A 720 29.35 2.39 35.95
CA ASN A 720 28.79 3.38 35.04
C ASN A 720 28.48 2.82 33.64
N ASN A 721 28.67 1.51 33.43
CA ASN A 721 28.45 0.84 32.15
C ASN A 721 27.25 -0.13 32.24
N TYR A 722 26.57 -0.33 31.12
CA TYR A 722 25.31 -1.09 31.08
C TYR A 722 25.29 -2.06 29.90
N ILE A 723 24.58 -3.18 30.05
CA ILE A 723 24.48 -4.23 29.03
C ILE A 723 23.04 -4.36 28.58
N GLN A 724 22.78 -4.09 27.31
CA GLN A 724 21.49 -4.40 26.71
C GLN A 724 21.49 -5.85 26.22
N VAL A 725 20.65 -6.68 26.81
CA VAL A 725 20.47 -8.08 26.48
C VAL A 725 19.20 -8.24 25.66
N THR A 726 19.31 -8.85 24.48
CA THR A 726 18.16 -9.20 23.64
C THR A 726 18.10 -10.71 23.49
N THR A 727 17.01 -11.31 23.97
CA THR A 727 16.75 -12.75 23.89
C THR A 727 15.60 -13.06 22.95
N ASP A 728 15.67 -14.22 22.29
CA ASP A 728 14.61 -14.77 21.43
C ASP A 728 14.14 -13.76 20.35
N ARG A 729 15.11 -13.38 19.51
CA ARG A 729 15.09 -12.21 18.61
C ARG A 729 13.94 -12.21 17.58
N PHE A 730 13.28 -13.34 17.34
CA PHE A 730 12.28 -13.50 16.26
C PHE A 730 10.93 -14.06 16.73
N ASN A 731 10.85 -14.82 17.83
CA ASN A 731 9.59 -15.43 18.30
C ASN A 731 9.01 -14.72 19.52
N ASN A 732 9.83 -14.46 20.56
CA ASN A 732 9.39 -13.84 21.81
C ASN A 732 10.37 -12.76 22.26
N TYR A 733 10.47 -11.70 21.46
CA TYR A 733 11.45 -10.63 21.59
C TYR A 733 11.41 -9.97 22.98
N GLN A 734 12.47 -10.15 23.77
CA GLN A 734 12.65 -9.50 25.08
C GLN A 734 13.94 -8.70 25.12
N ARG A 735 13.89 -7.50 25.71
CA ARG A 735 15.04 -6.58 25.85
C ARG A 735 15.18 -6.13 27.30
N PHE A 736 16.33 -6.45 27.90
CA PHE A 736 16.69 -6.06 29.27
C PHE A 736 17.92 -5.16 29.26
N ILE A 737 18.01 -4.24 30.22
CA ILE A 737 19.26 -3.53 30.53
C ILE A 737 19.77 -4.05 31.86
N MET A 738 21.02 -4.50 31.87
CA MET A 738 21.70 -5.04 33.02
C MET A 738 22.84 -4.10 33.43
N ASP A 739 23.19 -4.06 34.72
CA ASP A 739 24.40 -3.43 35.22
C ASP A 739 25.61 -4.39 35.15
N SER A 740 26.80 -3.91 35.53
CA SER A 740 28.03 -4.70 35.56
C SER A 740 28.02 -5.88 36.52
N ASN A 741 27.09 -5.91 37.48
CA ASN A 741 26.91 -6.98 38.45
C ASN A 741 25.78 -7.95 38.05
N TRP A 742 25.26 -7.83 36.83
CA TRP A 742 24.14 -8.62 36.30
C TRP A 742 22.81 -8.41 37.04
N ASN A 743 22.57 -7.22 37.60
CA ASN A 743 21.25 -6.82 38.08
C ASN A 743 20.50 -6.01 37.01
N ILE A 744 19.17 -5.97 37.08
CA ILE A 744 18.36 -5.11 36.20
C ILE A 744 18.75 -3.65 36.47
N ALA A 745 19.12 -2.95 35.42
CA ALA A 745 19.43 -1.54 35.50
C ALA A 745 18.18 -0.73 35.86
N PRO A 746 18.33 0.41 36.55
CA PRO A 746 17.22 1.28 36.96
C PRO A 746 16.53 2.04 35.81
N PHE A 747 16.76 1.64 34.55
CA PHE A 747 16.14 2.20 33.35
C PHE A 747 16.06 1.17 32.21
N ASN A 748 15.21 1.44 31.22
CA ASN A 748 15.17 0.70 29.95
C ASN A 748 14.98 1.64 28.76
N PHE A 749 15.27 1.15 27.55
CA PHE A 749 14.96 1.85 26.30
C PHE A 749 13.62 1.36 25.72
N THR A 750 12.63 2.25 25.58
CA THR A 750 11.32 2.16 24.85
C THR A 750 10.38 0.94 25.10
N TYR A 751 10.88 -0.23 25.51
CA TYR A 751 10.13 -1.47 25.69
C TYR A 751 9.80 -1.72 27.16
N GLU A 752 8.60 -2.23 27.44
CA GLU A 752 8.19 -2.66 28.78
C GLU A 752 8.94 -3.94 29.18
N VAL A 753 9.46 -3.96 30.41
CA VAL A 753 10.20 -5.11 30.95
C VAL A 753 9.19 -6.12 31.48
N SER A 754 9.13 -7.32 30.89
CA SER A 754 8.48 -8.47 31.54
C SER A 754 9.30 -8.86 32.76
N LYS A 755 8.70 -8.82 33.95
CA LYS A 755 9.37 -9.15 35.22
C LYS A 755 9.53 -10.66 35.45
N ASP A 756 8.91 -11.48 34.61
CA ASP A 756 8.67 -12.89 34.94
C ASP A 756 9.79 -13.84 34.45
N LYS A 757 10.72 -13.36 33.61
CA LYS A 757 11.89 -14.15 33.12
C LYS A 757 13.12 -13.27 32.90
N LEU A 758 14.03 -13.25 33.87
CA LEU A 758 15.36 -12.64 33.73
C LEU A 758 16.22 -13.42 32.72
N PRO A 759 17.05 -12.74 31.90
CA PRO A 759 17.97 -13.43 31.01
C PRO A 759 19.10 -14.11 31.80
N ASN A 760 19.46 -15.32 31.38
CA ASN A 760 20.60 -16.02 31.96
C ASN A 760 21.89 -15.24 31.72
N ARG A 761 22.72 -15.16 32.75
CA ARG A 761 24.07 -14.59 32.65
C ARG A 761 24.91 -15.47 31.72
N PRO A 762 25.55 -14.90 30.67
CA PRO A 762 26.42 -15.67 29.81
C PRO A 762 27.61 -16.19 30.61
N SER A 763 28.05 -17.41 30.31
CA SER A 763 29.18 -18.08 30.99
C SER A 763 30.48 -17.27 30.89
N GLU A 764 30.69 -16.61 29.75
CA GLU A 764 31.87 -15.82 29.46
C GLU A 764 31.69 -14.32 29.76
N PHE A 765 30.75 -13.93 30.62
CA PHE A 765 30.40 -12.53 30.87
C PHE A 765 31.61 -11.64 31.19
N GLU A 766 32.48 -12.10 32.10
CA GLU A 766 33.68 -11.39 32.52
C GLU A 766 34.61 -11.09 31.33
N LYS A 767 34.82 -12.10 30.47
CA LYS A 767 35.64 -11.98 29.28
C LYS A 767 34.99 -11.08 28.22
N MET A 768 33.67 -11.16 28.05
CA MET A 768 32.92 -10.25 27.17
C MET A 768 33.04 -8.80 27.62
N PHE A 769 32.98 -8.55 28.93
CA PHE A 769 33.15 -7.22 29.51
C PHE A 769 34.59 -6.72 29.31
N GLU A 770 35.61 -7.57 29.54
CA GLU A 770 37.01 -7.24 29.30
C GLU A 770 37.28 -6.87 27.82
N ILE A 771 36.77 -7.66 26.88
CA ILE A 771 36.87 -7.38 25.43
C ILE A 771 36.18 -6.05 25.11
N SER A 772 35.00 -5.81 25.67
CA SER A 772 34.27 -4.56 25.46
C SER A 772 35.08 -3.36 25.95
N LEU A 773 35.74 -3.45 27.11
CA LEU A 773 36.62 -2.39 27.63
C LEU A 773 37.86 -2.17 26.75
N LYS A 774 38.50 -3.25 26.26
CA LYS A 774 39.66 -3.14 25.36
C LYS A 774 39.29 -2.43 24.06
N LEU A 775 38.20 -2.83 23.41
CA LEU A 775 37.74 -2.24 22.15
C LEU A 775 37.25 -0.80 22.31
N SER A 776 36.83 -0.42 23.53
CA SER A 776 36.29 0.90 23.81
C SER A 776 37.32 1.90 24.33
N LYS A 777 38.54 1.47 24.70
CA LYS A 777 39.59 2.25 25.39
C LYS A 777 39.86 3.64 24.80
N MET A 778 39.74 3.78 23.48
CA MET A 778 40.03 5.02 22.75
C MET A 778 38.82 5.94 22.56
N PHE A 779 37.63 5.50 23.01
CA PHE A 779 36.36 6.20 22.81
C PHE A 779 35.80 6.71 24.13
N ASP A 780 35.18 7.88 24.08
CA ASP A 780 34.42 8.50 25.17
C ASP A 780 33.05 7.86 25.39
N TYR A 781 32.46 7.30 24.34
CA TYR A 781 31.31 6.40 24.39
C TYR A 781 31.28 5.50 23.15
N VAL A 782 31.10 4.20 23.36
CA VAL A 782 30.81 3.24 22.30
C VAL A 782 29.92 2.12 22.83
N ARG A 783 29.07 1.59 21.97
CA ARG A 783 28.33 0.36 22.22
C ARG A 783 29.02 -0.77 21.48
N VAL A 784 29.44 -1.80 22.21
CA VAL A 784 30.09 -3.00 21.66
C VAL A 784 29.04 -4.11 21.62
N ASP A 785 28.68 -4.55 20.42
CA ASP A 785 27.68 -5.59 20.22
C ASP A 785 28.37 -6.95 20.10
N LEU A 786 28.09 -7.82 21.06
CA LEU A 786 28.67 -9.15 21.19
C LEU A 786 27.61 -10.25 21.10
N TYR A 787 28.08 -11.43 20.75
CA TYR A 787 27.38 -12.71 20.78
C TYR A 787 28.15 -13.67 21.67
N CYS A 788 27.43 -14.57 22.35
CA CYS A 788 28.04 -15.68 23.08
C CYS A 788 27.31 -16.97 22.72
N ILE A 789 28.03 -17.94 22.15
CA ILE A 789 27.51 -19.26 21.79
C ILE A 789 28.52 -20.31 22.23
N ASP A 790 28.08 -21.31 23.00
CA ASP A 790 28.90 -22.45 23.41
C ASP A 790 30.30 -22.03 23.96
N ASN A 791 30.30 -21.02 24.84
CA ASN A 791 31.49 -20.40 25.45
C ASN A 791 32.46 -19.69 24.48
N ARG A 792 32.01 -19.40 23.24
CA ARG A 792 32.74 -18.58 22.27
C ARG A 792 32.10 -17.21 22.14
N ILE A 793 32.94 -16.18 22.10
CA ILE A 793 32.52 -14.78 21.99
C ILE A 793 32.74 -14.32 20.57
N TYR A 794 31.73 -13.74 19.95
CA TYR A 794 31.85 -13.10 18.64
C TYR A 794 31.49 -11.62 18.73
N ILE A 795 32.24 -10.78 18.03
CA ILE A 795 32.00 -9.35 17.94
C ILE A 795 31.22 -9.09 16.66
N GLY A 796 30.06 -8.44 16.81
CA GLY A 796 29.17 -8.10 15.72
C GLY A 796 29.40 -6.69 15.17
N GLU A 797 29.27 -5.68 16.03
CA GLU A 797 29.39 -4.28 15.63
C GLU A 797 29.93 -3.36 16.73
N LEU A 798 30.55 -2.25 16.31
CA LEU A 798 30.84 -1.10 17.16
C LEU A 798 29.90 0.03 16.76
N THR A 799 28.99 0.41 17.66
CA THR A 799 27.99 1.45 17.41
C THR A 799 28.29 2.71 18.20
N PHE A 800 28.39 3.85 17.50
CA PHE A 800 28.71 5.15 18.09
C PHE A 800 27.48 6.06 18.24
N THR A 801 26.35 5.68 17.64
CA THR A 801 25.12 6.46 17.51
C THR A 801 23.91 5.59 17.83
N HIS A 802 23.85 5.07 19.06
CA HIS A 802 22.81 4.13 19.47
C HIS A 802 21.39 4.62 19.12
N GLY A 803 20.61 3.76 18.46
CA GLY A 803 19.22 4.03 18.09
C GLY A 803 19.04 5.25 17.18
N ALA A 804 20.11 5.70 16.51
CA ALA A 804 20.18 6.99 15.84
C ALA A 804 19.64 8.13 16.71
N ALA A 805 19.83 8.11 18.04
CA ALA A 805 19.27 9.09 19.00
C ALA A 805 17.72 9.20 19.02
N GLY A 806 17.02 8.11 18.67
CA GLY A 806 15.55 8.08 18.61
C GLY A 806 14.86 7.28 19.72
N GLU A 807 15.61 6.63 20.62
CA GLU A 807 15.03 5.76 21.67
C GLU A 807 14.82 6.52 22.99
N LYS A 808 13.59 6.43 23.55
CA LYS A 808 13.25 7.01 24.85
C LYS A 808 13.77 6.14 25.99
N LEU A 809 14.33 6.77 27.02
CA LEU A 809 14.66 6.10 28.28
C LEU A 809 13.49 6.19 29.26
N ASN A 810 13.17 5.07 29.92
CA ASN A 810 12.18 5.01 30.98
C ASN A 810 12.86 4.61 32.30
N PRO A 811 12.75 5.41 33.39
CA PRO A 811 12.15 6.73 33.44
C PRO A 811 13.00 7.80 32.75
N ASN A 812 12.35 8.82 32.17
CA ASN A 812 12.96 9.88 31.34
C ASN A 812 14.17 10.58 32.00
N CYS A 813 14.24 10.62 33.33
CA CYS A 813 15.36 11.23 34.06
C CYS A 813 16.72 10.57 33.75
N TRP A 814 16.72 9.31 33.29
CA TRP A 814 17.94 8.58 32.96
C TRP A 814 18.64 9.09 31.71
N ASP A 815 17.93 9.72 30.78
CA ASP A 815 18.56 10.35 29.61
C ASP A 815 19.58 11.43 30.04
N LYS A 816 19.23 12.22 31.05
CA LYS A 816 20.14 13.21 31.65
C LYS A 816 21.24 12.57 32.51
N LYS A 817 20.97 11.45 33.20
CA LYS A 817 21.97 10.74 34.02
C LYS A 817 23.06 10.11 33.14
N LEU A 818 22.68 9.38 32.10
CA LEU A 818 23.62 8.83 31.12
C LEU A 818 24.36 9.96 30.38
N GLY A 819 23.65 11.05 30.06
CA GLY A 819 24.27 12.27 29.53
C GLY A 819 25.41 12.78 30.41
N LYS A 820 25.25 12.80 31.74
CA LYS A 820 26.31 13.24 32.66
C LYS A 820 27.52 12.30 32.74
N LEU A 821 27.32 10.99 32.52
CA LEU A 821 28.42 10.01 32.51
C LEU A 821 29.32 10.19 31.28
N TRP A 822 28.75 10.55 30.14
CA TRP A 822 29.49 10.73 28.90
C TRP A 822 30.15 12.11 28.80
N ASN A 823 31.46 12.19 29.03
CA ASN A 823 32.23 13.40 28.75
C ASN A 823 32.68 13.43 27.27
N ILE A 824 32.02 14.25 26.44
CA ILE A 824 32.26 14.28 24.99
C ILE A 824 33.71 14.68 24.69
N ARG A 825 34.38 13.87 23.87
CA ARG A 825 35.67 14.18 23.25
C ARG A 825 35.52 13.98 21.76
N LYS A 826 35.90 14.98 20.96
CA LYS A 826 35.89 14.78 19.50
C LYS A 826 36.97 13.78 19.15
N LEU A 827 36.63 12.81 18.30
CA LEU A 827 37.60 11.79 17.91
C LEU A 827 38.78 12.38 17.12
N SER A 828 38.57 13.50 16.42
CA SER A 828 39.62 14.28 15.76
C SER A 828 40.69 14.82 16.71
N ASP A 829 40.35 14.97 18.00
CA ASP A 829 41.25 15.49 19.03
C ASP A 829 41.98 14.35 19.77
N VAL A 830 41.55 13.10 19.57
CA VAL A 830 42.17 11.87 20.11
C VAL A 830 43.17 11.25 19.12
N ALA A 831 42.99 11.49 17.81
CA ALA A 831 43.88 11.03 16.75
C ALA A 831 45.08 11.96 16.48
N LYS A 832 45.10 13.15 17.10
CA LYS A 832 46.24 14.08 17.16
C LYS A 832 46.95 13.90 18.49
#